data_AF-A0A2G6GIM0-F1
#
_entry.id   AF-A0A2G6GIM0-F1
#
_cell.length_a   1.000
_cell.length_b   1.000
_cell.length_c   1.000
_cell.angle_alpha   90.00
_cell.angle_beta   90.00
_cell.angle_gamma   90.00
#
_symmetry.space_group_name_H-M   'P 1'
#
loop_
_entity.id
_entity.type
_entity.pdbx_description
1 polymer ?
#
loop_
_entity_poly.entity_id
_entity_poly.type
_entity_poly.pdbx_seq_one_letter_code
_entity_poly.pdbx_strand_id
1 'polypeptide(L)'
;MSNYLAKLLILIVFSFVIIYYYYYVFPVHIENFDGYLPYVLVLLLIYGVYKFFTIKLSKTRVRFSPFSLFLFFLLHLFILSTILFSIYNQSLSGAFILFFKIISYSVLPISIIIITASFGYKLLGLVKNFDNESPVFRYLSSLGVGFSLFLFLLASFGVLGFYNLYAVFFILILFLVIGFKEFINFFYFFFNYKVEFKNHDFSSNKLLEIFSLKLISSEFLFIVSTFILSINLINIVRPFPIGWDDLGVYMNYPKMLASSGSLDILGGMFSWQTFTGIGFMFNSPVQAFFLNVLGGFMSFIVLILVVKDLLLNNEGEKVKEDTIINVPLLVSTIFISMPMVIFQQAKDMKLDPGLFFVSLIAIYMFYYLYKSYFRDKEEKEKLDNKRLFYLFVIGFIFGLAFSIKFTSLMLISGIIGVLFFVRLGVAGFLGYLSIYFSIFTGANLWRYMNISIPDDLVFRKTFLIIGFLIGIMLLVYSKVKYKKRFKILFIKLGVILLGLSVFLIPWIGKNLAQSDTISISKILSGQTNGFKEDYSKIYNEEELSKLNSSIISSSVSSSGVTSNEDFGRYFGYEKGINNYIKLPWNLTMQKNQGGEFTDITFLFLALLPTILLFLPYRRNYFPYVLIIPILFLVLCLSIPGVLEVFTKAMANIKLPFGYIFILFSLLIFLVFRYLLVKGVKNIKIFKINLIFTIFYTFLWTISAFGIVWYGIMMYFGFLLMIAIGIYYLSNYDNKTSEKEINVKIFGSLAVFSIICFHFFFSTFPHGFNNLKNAWYLDFKTSKTTSDEDVFLQHSGYSKLLFELNILPEKRSEFIKSNISKQLIQKFPNLTNPDIDVVLLTLANIIYSKDVPSNYKAMAINSRRAIFSGILKPEKEYISDAKIYRIGTFIKYFTINSNSRFLNDNLITKFDNYIYDDDYDKVFDRIKKLGLKYFLVDLNAATIDKDKNHYLTKRYEKVLKTFTSDKIELVSTNSACLRVALEYYDKSNKSEIDLQNYLTLAGVNYDSFYPNNIEVGRKEKMIKCYSFIFNLIKNKNINEKSYPFLLNLYNYINNAKLKKLIKTDQDIFKILSRYINHGNKVLFKIK
;
A
#
# COMPACT_ATOMS: atom_id res chain seq x y z
N MET A 1 -32.65 26.24 -15.25
CA MET A 1 -32.65 24.95 -15.98
C MET A 1 -31.59 24.87 -17.06
N SER A 2 -31.59 25.72 -18.11
CA SER A 2 -30.58 25.69 -19.19
C SER A 2 -29.12 25.67 -18.68
N ASN A 3 -28.77 26.57 -17.74
CA ASN A 3 -27.44 26.60 -17.11
C ASN A 3 -27.07 25.29 -16.37
N TYR A 4 -28.04 24.56 -15.81
CA TYR A 4 -27.77 23.27 -15.16
C TYR A 4 -27.47 22.19 -16.21
N LEU A 5 -28.28 22.13 -17.27
CA LEU A 5 -28.09 21.17 -18.37
C LEU A 5 -26.75 21.37 -19.09
N ALA A 6 -26.33 22.63 -19.30
CA ALA A 6 -25.01 22.94 -19.86
C ALA A 6 -23.86 22.39 -19.01
N LYS A 7 -23.90 22.60 -17.68
CA LYS A 7 -22.91 22.03 -16.75
C LYS A 7 -22.90 20.51 -16.78
N LEU A 8 -24.07 19.90 -16.87
CA LEU A 8 -24.21 18.45 -16.95
C LEU A 8 -23.64 17.87 -18.24
N LEU A 9 -23.88 18.53 -19.38
CA LEU A 9 -23.29 18.15 -20.66
C LEU A 9 -21.76 18.19 -20.59
N ILE A 10 -21.18 19.26 -20.02
CA ILE A 10 -19.73 19.37 -19.83
C ILE A 10 -19.20 18.21 -18.97
N LEU A 11 -19.88 17.90 -17.85
CA LEU A 11 -19.51 16.77 -16.98
C LEU A 11 -19.49 15.44 -17.74
N ILE A 12 -20.54 15.15 -18.53
CA ILE A 12 -20.68 13.91 -19.29
C ILE A 12 -19.60 13.81 -20.37
N VAL A 13 -19.48 14.84 -21.22
CA VAL A 13 -18.52 14.85 -22.34
C VAL A 13 -17.09 14.75 -21.83
N PHE A 14 -16.73 15.53 -20.81
CA PHE A 14 -15.39 15.48 -20.24
C PHE A 14 -15.08 14.11 -19.60
N SER A 15 -16.03 13.55 -18.85
CA SER A 15 -15.85 12.21 -18.26
C SER A 15 -15.69 11.14 -19.34
N PHE A 16 -16.47 11.23 -20.43
CA PHE A 16 -16.36 10.31 -21.56
C PHE A 16 -14.98 10.39 -22.24
N VAL A 17 -14.43 11.59 -22.44
CA VAL A 17 -13.06 11.76 -22.96
C VAL A 17 -12.04 11.07 -22.06
N ILE A 18 -12.10 11.30 -20.74
CA ILE A 18 -11.16 10.66 -19.81
C ILE A 18 -11.31 9.13 -19.81
N ILE A 19 -12.55 8.61 -19.82
CA ILE A 19 -12.85 7.17 -19.89
C ILE A 19 -12.29 6.56 -21.19
N TYR A 20 -12.47 7.24 -22.32
CA TYR A 20 -11.94 6.80 -23.61
C TYR A 20 -10.42 6.67 -23.56
N TYR A 21 -9.71 7.68 -23.06
CA TYR A 21 -8.25 7.57 -22.90
C TYR A 21 -7.87 6.43 -21.94
N TYR A 22 -8.54 6.33 -20.80
CA TYR A 22 -8.22 5.34 -19.78
C TYR A 22 -8.38 3.90 -20.29
N TYR A 23 -9.50 3.52 -20.89
CA TYR A 23 -9.68 2.12 -21.35
C TYR A 23 -9.20 1.86 -22.77
N TYR A 24 -9.44 2.77 -23.72
CA TYR A 24 -9.19 2.51 -25.13
C TYR A 24 -7.75 2.82 -25.56
N VAL A 25 -7.20 3.95 -25.09
CA VAL A 25 -5.83 4.36 -25.47
C VAL A 25 -4.79 3.62 -24.62
N PHE A 26 -5.10 3.35 -23.35
CA PHE A 26 -4.22 2.61 -22.44
C PHE A 26 -4.85 1.26 -22.06
N PRO A 27 -4.70 0.20 -22.91
CA PRO A 27 -5.39 -1.07 -22.72
C PRO A 27 -4.97 -1.86 -21.47
N VAL A 28 -3.96 -1.39 -20.72
CA VAL A 28 -3.50 -1.96 -19.45
C VAL A 28 -4.63 -2.04 -18.41
N HIS A 29 -5.65 -1.20 -18.55
CA HIS A 29 -6.79 -1.09 -17.63
C HIS A 29 -7.99 -1.99 -17.97
N ILE A 30 -7.97 -2.64 -19.13
CA ILE A 30 -9.05 -3.57 -19.52
C ILE A 30 -8.74 -4.95 -18.96
N GLU A 31 -9.64 -5.45 -18.12
CA GLU A 31 -9.56 -6.81 -17.58
C GLU A 31 -10.57 -7.75 -18.23
N ASN A 32 -10.20 -9.03 -18.33
CA ASN A 32 -11.06 -10.03 -18.96
C ASN A 32 -12.35 -10.25 -18.17
N PHE A 33 -13.46 -10.27 -18.90
CA PHE A 33 -14.83 -10.29 -18.37
C PHE A 33 -15.39 -11.71 -18.24
N ASP A 34 -14.56 -12.68 -17.86
CA ASP A 34 -14.92 -14.10 -17.94
C ASP A 34 -15.36 -14.70 -16.60
N GLY A 35 -16.49 -15.41 -16.61
CA GLY A 35 -16.80 -16.43 -15.60
C GLY A 35 -17.58 -15.99 -14.35
N TYR A 36 -18.04 -14.75 -14.25
CA TYR A 36 -18.81 -14.27 -13.10
C TYR A 36 -20.34 -14.28 -13.32
N LEU A 37 -20.82 -14.76 -14.49
CA LEU A 37 -22.25 -14.94 -14.75
C LEU A 37 -22.98 -15.73 -13.64
N PRO A 38 -22.44 -16.84 -13.10
CA PRO A 38 -23.08 -17.54 -11.98
C PRO A 38 -23.25 -16.67 -10.74
N TYR A 39 -22.24 -15.86 -10.41
CA TYR A 39 -22.30 -14.91 -9.29
C TYR A 39 -23.41 -13.87 -9.49
N VAL A 40 -23.50 -13.29 -10.69
CA VAL A 40 -24.55 -12.32 -11.02
C VAL A 40 -25.93 -12.96 -10.95
N LEU A 41 -26.12 -14.17 -11.48
CA LEU A 41 -27.39 -14.88 -11.43
C LEU A 41 -27.84 -15.17 -9.98
N VAL A 42 -26.92 -15.64 -9.13
CA VAL A 42 -27.20 -15.89 -7.70
C VAL A 42 -27.58 -14.60 -6.98
N LEU A 43 -26.85 -13.51 -7.22
CA LEU A 43 -27.18 -12.22 -6.64
C LEU A 43 -28.52 -11.69 -7.12
N LEU A 44 -28.81 -11.78 -8.43
CA LEU A 44 -30.09 -11.35 -8.99
C LEU A 44 -31.25 -12.14 -8.39
N LEU A 45 -31.08 -13.45 -8.15
CA LEU A 45 -32.09 -14.28 -7.52
C LEU A 45 -32.32 -13.88 -6.05
N ILE A 46 -31.26 -13.77 -5.24
CA ILE A 46 -31.38 -13.39 -3.83
C ILE A 46 -31.97 -11.99 -3.68
N TYR A 47 -31.45 -11.04 -4.46
CA TYR A 47 -31.90 -9.66 -4.43
C TYR A 47 -33.29 -9.49 -5.03
N GLY A 48 -33.65 -10.28 -6.04
CA GLY A 48 -34.99 -10.34 -6.62
C GLY A 48 -36.02 -10.84 -5.61
N VAL A 49 -35.70 -11.90 -4.85
CA VAL A 49 -36.55 -12.40 -3.75
C VAL A 49 -36.71 -11.33 -2.66
N TYR A 50 -35.60 -10.74 -2.21
CA TYR A 50 -35.63 -9.64 -1.24
C TYR A 50 -36.48 -8.46 -1.74
N LYS A 51 -36.34 -8.07 -3.01
CA LYS A 51 -37.13 -6.99 -3.62
C LYS A 51 -38.61 -7.33 -3.73
N PHE A 52 -38.94 -8.57 -4.11
CA PHE A 52 -40.31 -9.04 -4.15
C PHE A 52 -41.00 -8.90 -2.79
N PHE A 53 -40.35 -9.34 -1.70
CA PHE A 53 -40.92 -9.20 -0.36
C PHE A 53 -41.01 -7.76 0.13
N THR A 54 -39.99 -6.92 -0.16
CA THR A 54 -40.02 -5.51 0.26
C THR A 54 -41.06 -4.68 -0.47
N ILE A 55 -41.38 -5.01 -1.73
CA ILE A 55 -42.43 -4.36 -2.51
C ILE A 55 -43.81 -4.91 -2.12
N LYS A 56 -43.97 -6.24 -2.06
CA LYS A 56 -45.28 -6.89 -1.83
C LYS A 56 -45.82 -6.70 -0.40
N LEU A 57 -44.96 -6.57 0.60
CA LEU A 57 -45.36 -6.38 2.01
C LEU A 57 -45.70 -4.92 2.39
N SER A 58 -45.97 -4.06 1.40
CA SER A 58 -46.59 -2.72 1.52
C SER A 58 -46.09 -1.81 2.66
N LYS A 59 -44.79 -1.82 2.98
CA LYS A 59 -44.21 -0.84 3.91
C LYS A 59 -43.77 0.40 3.15
N THR A 60 -44.20 1.58 3.61
CA THR A 60 -43.77 2.89 3.07
C THR A 60 -42.27 3.18 3.27
N ARG A 61 -41.61 2.42 4.16
CA ARG A 61 -40.17 2.51 4.43
C ARG A 61 -39.51 1.15 4.52
N VAL A 62 -38.28 1.07 4.01
CA VAL A 62 -37.37 -0.07 4.19
C VAL A 62 -36.45 0.22 5.36
N ARG A 63 -36.24 -0.76 6.23
CA ARG A 63 -35.47 -0.64 7.47
C ARG A 63 -34.33 -1.64 7.48
N PHE A 64 -33.13 -1.18 7.80
CA PHE A 64 -31.95 -2.01 8.01
C PHE A 64 -31.37 -1.76 9.40
N SER A 65 -31.01 -2.81 10.13
CA SER A 65 -30.14 -2.69 11.31
C SER A 65 -28.68 -3.00 10.94
N PRO A 66 -27.69 -2.49 11.72
CA PRO A 66 -26.30 -2.90 11.55
C PRO A 66 -26.14 -4.42 11.55
N PHE A 67 -26.85 -5.13 12.43
CA PHE A 67 -26.91 -6.58 12.44
C PHE A 67 -27.43 -7.18 11.12
N SER A 68 -28.54 -6.66 10.56
CA SER A 68 -29.03 -7.18 9.27
C SER A 68 -28.04 -6.95 8.13
N LEU A 69 -27.34 -5.81 8.10
CA LEU A 69 -26.30 -5.52 7.11
C LEU A 69 -25.11 -6.47 7.29
N PHE A 70 -24.73 -6.76 8.54
CA PHE A 70 -23.71 -7.74 8.84
C PHE A 70 -24.10 -9.16 8.37
N LEU A 71 -25.35 -9.58 8.56
CA LEU A 71 -25.84 -10.85 8.03
C LEU A 71 -25.80 -10.91 6.49
N PHE A 72 -26.19 -9.83 5.80
CA PHE A 72 -26.05 -9.76 4.34
C PHE A 72 -24.60 -9.82 3.89
N PHE A 73 -23.69 -9.17 4.62
CA PHE A 73 -22.26 -9.28 4.36
C PHE A 73 -21.76 -10.73 4.53
N LEU A 74 -22.16 -11.41 5.61
CA LEU A 74 -21.81 -12.82 5.84
C LEU A 74 -22.39 -13.74 4.75
N LEU A 75 -23.62 -13.51 4.31
CA LEU A 75 -24.23 -14.23 3.20
C LEU A 75 -23.41 -14.03 1.92
N HIS A 76 -23.01 -12.80 1.63
CA HIS A 76 -22.20 -12.48 0.46
C HIS A 76 -20.83 -13.15 0.50
N LEU A 77 -20.17 -13.12 1.66
CA LEU A 77 -18.90 -13.82 1.91
C LEU A 77 -19.04 -15.34 1.70
N PHE A 78 -20.14 -15.93 2.17
CA PHE A 78 -20.41 -17.34 1.98
C PHE A 78 -20.59 -17.68 0.49
N ILE A 79 -21.38 -16.89 -0.25
CA ILE A 79 -21.57 -17.06 -1.71
C ILE A 79 -20.23 -16.99 -2.46
N LEU A 80 -19.37 -16.03 -2.13
CA LEU A 80 -18.07 -15.92 -2.79
C LEU A 80 -17.12 -17.07 -2.41
N SER A 81 -17.24 -17.59 -1.19
CA SER A 81 -16.53 -18.80 -0.77
C SER A 81 -17.01 -20.01 -1.57
N THR A 82 -18.31 -20.19 -1.81
CA THR A 82 -18.82 -21.31 -2.62
C THR A 82 -18.41 -21.18 -4.09
N ILE A 83 -18.42 -19.97 -4.64
CA ILE A 83 -17.94 -19.69 -6.00
C ILE A 83 -16.46 -20.05 -6.14
N LEU A 84 -15.61 -19.67 -5.18
CA LEU A 84 -14.19 -20.04 -5.21
C LEU A 84 -14.01 -21.56 -5.34
N PHE A 85 -14.65 -22.36 -4.49
CA PHE A 85 -14.50 -23.81 -4.55
C PHE A 85 -15.15 -24.43 -5.79
N SER A 86 -16.21 -23.82 -6.31
CA SER A 86 -16.84 -24.20 -7.58
C SER A 86 -15.88 -23.99 -8.77
N ILE A 87 -15.16 -22.85 -8.82
CA ILE A 87 -14.15 -22.56 -9.87
C ILE A 87 -13.09 -23.67 -9.94
N TYR A 88 -12.72 -24.26 -8.81
CA TYR A 88 -11.72 -25.33 -8.72
C TYR A 88 -12.30 -26.75 -8.72
N ASN A 89 -13.60 -26.92 -9.01
CA ASN A 89 -14.32 -28.20 -8.99
C ASN A 89 -14.14 -28.97 -7.66
N GLN A 90 -14.12 -28.25 -6.53
CA GLN A 90 -13.97 -28.81 -5.19
C GLN A 90 -15.30 -28.82 -4.42
N SER A 91 -15.34 -29.59 -3.32
CA SER A 91 -16.55 -29.81 -2.53
C SER A 91 -17.04 -28.56 -1.78
N LEU A 92 -18.36 -28.47 -1.59
CA LEU A 92 -19.01 -27.43 -0.78
C LEU A 92 -18.49 -27.37 0.66
N SER A 93 -18.02 -28.49 1.22
CA SER A 93 -17.41 -28.53 2.55
C SER A 93 -16.20 -27.61 2.67
N GLY A 94 -15.40 -27.45 1.61
CA GLY A 94 -14.26 -26.53 1.61
C GLY A 94 -14.69 -25.07 1.77
N ALA A 95 -15.81 -24.68 1.15
CA ALA A 95 -16.37 -23.34 1.28
C ALA A 95 -16.85 -23.04 2.71
N PHE A 96 -17.48 -24.01 3.38
CA PHE A 96 -17.86 -23.87 4.79
C PHE A 96 -16.65 -23.71 5.71
N ILE A 97 -15.59 -24.52 5.51
CA ILE A 97 -14.36 -24.42 6.31
C ILE A 97 -13.74 -23.03 6.14
N LEU A 98 -13.60 -22.55 4.90
CA LEU A 98 -13.05 -21.21 4.64
C LEU A 98 -13.91 -20.12 5.29
N PHE A 99 -15.23 -20.18 5.13
CA PHE A 99 -16.16 -19.21 5.69
C PHE A 99 -16.02 -19.08 7.22
N PHE A 100 -16.08 -20.20 7.95
CA PHE A 100 -15.92 -20.19 9.41
C PHE A 100 -14.51 -19.80 9.85
N LYS A 101 -13.48 -20.14 9.06
CA LYS A 101 -12.10 -19.71 9.30
C LYS A 101 -11.95 -18.19 9.17
N ILE A 102 -12.63 -17.55 8.20
CA ILE A 102 -12.64 -16.08 8.08
C ILE A 102 -13.34 -15.44 9.29
N ILE A 103 -14.47 -16.02 9.74
CA ILE A 103 -15.19 -15.54 10.92
C ILE A 103 -14.28 -15.62 12.16
N SER A 104 -13.62 -16.75 12.39
CA SER A 104 -12.77 -16.94 13.57
C SER A 104 -11.62 -15.94 13.64
N TYR A 105 -10.91 -15.71 12.53
CA TYR A 105 -9.83 -14.71 12.47
C TYR A 105 -10.31 -13.26 12.62
N SER A 106 -11.59 -12.99 12.33
CA SER A 106 -12.20 -11.66 12.46
C SER A 106 -12.59 -11.30 13.89
N VAL A 107 -12.74 -12.28 14.80
CA VAL A 107 -13.19 -12.04 16.17
C VAL A 107 -12.25 -11.09 16.93
N LEU A 108 -10.94 -11.34 16.88
CA LEU A 108 -9.94 -10.54 17.57
C LEU A 108 -9.93 -9.05 17.13
N PRO A 109 -9.75 -8.71 15.83
CA PRO A 109 -9.72 -7.32 15.40
C PRO A 109 -11.04 -6.58 15.69
N ILE A 110 -12.20 -7.25 15.53
CA ILE A 110 -13.51 -6.66 15.86
C ILE A 110 -13.61 -6.37 17.36
N SER A 111 -13.18 -7.32 18.20
CA SER A 111 -13.20 -7.16 19.66
C SER A 111 -12.34 -5.98 20.10
N ILE A 112 -11.14 -5.81 19.53
CA ILE A 112 -10.26 -4.67 19.82
C ILE A 112 -10.96 -3.35 19.49
N ILE A 113 -11.60 -3.22 18.32
CA ILE A 113 -12.32 -2.00 17.93
C ILE A 113 -13.45 -1.69 18.92
N ILE A 114 -14.27 -2.68 19.27
CA ILE A 114 -15.41 -2.45 20.14
C ILE A 114 -14.94 -2.09 21.56
N ILE A 115 -14.00 -2.86 22.14
CA ILE A 115 -13.47 -2.61 23.49
C ILE A 115 -12.82 -1.22 23.58
N THR A 116 -11.98 -0.88 22.61
CA THR A 116 -11.31 0.43 22.60
C THR A 116 -12.30 1.58 22.38
N ALA A 117 -13.28 1.44 21.49
CA ALA A 117 -14.32 2.45 21.31
C ALA A 117 -15.18 2.63 22.58
N SER A 118 -15.53 1.56 23.28
CA SER A 118 -16.26 1.59 24.55
C SER A 118 -15.48 2.33 25.64
N PHE A 119 -14.21 1.98 25.81
CA PHE A 119 -13.34 2.65 26.77
C PHE A 119 -13.18 4.15 26.43
N GLY A 120 -12.97 4.47 25.15
CA GLY A 120 -12.89 5.86 24.71
C GLY A 120 -14.18 6.64 24.96
N TYR A 121 -15.35 6.01 24.81
CA TYR A 121 -16.65 6.63 25.11
C TYR A 121 -16.79 6.92 26.60
N LYS A 122 -16.41 5.96 27.45
CA LYS A 122 -16.39 6.15 28.90
C LYS A 122 -15.50 7.32 29.30
N LEU A 123 -14.30 7.40 28.72
CA LEU A 123 -13.31 8.44 29.02
C LEU A 123 -13.78 9.82 28.55
N LEU A 124 -14.32 9.92 27.34
CA LEU A 124 -14.87 11.17 26.81
C LEU A 124 -16.17 11.59 27.50
N GLY A 125 -16.93 10.65 28.05
CA GLY A 125 -18.11 10.92 28.89
C GLY A 125 -17.80 11.74 30.14
N LEU A 126 -16.54 11.80 30.58
CA LEU A 126 -16.10 12.69 31.67
C LEU A 126 -16.06 14.16 31.25
N VAL A 127 -16.04 14.44 29.94
CA VAL A 127 -16.04 15.80 29.41
C VAL A 127 -17.46 16.38 29.49
N LYS A 128 -17.59 17.54 30.14
CA LYS A 128 -18.87 18.22 30.32
C LYS A 128 -19.63 18.37 28.99
N ASN A 129 -20.91 17.99 28.99
CA ASN A 129 -21.80 18.04 27.83
C ASN A 129 -21.30 17.24 26.61
N PHE A 130 -20.49 16.19 26.79
CA PHE A 130 -20.14 15.29 25.68
C PHE A 130 -21.39 14.65 25.06
N ASP A 131 -22.37 14.29 25.88
CA ASP A 131 -23.63 13.67 25.42
C ASP A 131 -24.49 14.55 24.50
N ASN A 132 -24.25 15.85 24.50
CA ASN A 132 -24.95 16.80 23.62
C ASN A 132 -24.31 16.89 22.23
N GLU A 133 -23.15 16.28 22.01
CA GLU A 133 -22.51 16.24 20.69
C GLU A 133 -23.22 15.24 19.76
N SER A 134 -23.02 15.40 18.44
CA SER A 134 -23.67 14.52 17.46
C SER A 134 -23.28 13.05 17.70
N PRO A 135 -24.19 12.08 17.46
CA PRO A 135 -23.89 10.67 17.67
C PRO A 135 -22.64 10.18 16.90
N VAL A 136 -22.43 10.70 15.69
CA VAL A 136 -21.25 10.39 14.89
C VAL A 136 -19.98 10.95 15.52
N PHE A 137 -20.02 12.20 16.01
CA PHE A 137 -18.89 12.80 16.69
C PHE A 137 -18.51 12.02 17.94
N ARG A 138 -19.51 11.66 18.77
CA ARG A 138 -19.27 10.85 19.98
C ARG A 138 -18.63 9.52 19.64
N TYR A 139 -19.14 8.78 18.66
CA TYR A 139 -18.57 7.49 18.28
C TYR A 139 -17.15 7.60 17.73
N LEU A 140 -16.92 8.47 16.74
CA LEU A 140 -15.62 8.56 16.07
C LEU A 140 -14.52 9.13 16.98
N SER A 141 -14.84 10.12 17.82
CA SER A 141 -13.89 10.64 18.81
C SER A 141 -13.54 9.58 19.85
N SER A 142 -14.54 8.81 20.32
CA SER A 142 -14.33 7.70 21.26
C SER A 142 -13.42 6.62 20.67
N LEU A 143 -13.70 6.20 19.43
CA LEU A 143 -12.86 5.24 18.72
C LEU A 143 -11.42 5.76 18.56
N GLY A 144 -11.25 7.01 18.12
CA GLY A 144 -9.93 7.61 17.94
C GLY A 144 -9.13 7.67 19.24
N VAL A 145 -9.75 8.10 20.34
CA VAL A 145 -9.12 8.17 21.67
C VAL A 145 -8.76 6.79 22.19
N GLY A 146 -9.74 5.88 22.23
CA GLY A 146 -9.54 4.54 22.79
C GLY A 146 -8.50 3.73 22.02
N PHE A 147 -8.55 3.77 20.69
CA PHE A 147 -7.59 3.06 19.84
C PHE A 147 -6.17 3.65 19.96
N SER A 148 -6.05 4.99 20.01
CA SER A 148 -4.75 5.63 20.21
C SER A 148 -4.17 5.33 21.59
N LEU A 149 -5.00 5.34 22.65
CA LEU A 149 -4.55 4.98 24.00
C LEU A 149 -4.11 3.51 24.09
N PHE A 150 -4.83 2.60 23.43
CA PHE A 150 -4.44 1.19 23.37
C PHE A 150 -3.04 1.02 22.76
N LEU A 151 -2.76 1.65 21.62
CA LEU A 151 -1.45 1.57 20.98
C LEU A 151 -0.36 2.31 21.75
N PHE A 152 -0.69 3.45 22.37
CA PHE A 152 0.24 4.16 23.25
C PHE A 152 0.69 3.30 24.44
N LEU A 153 -0.26 2.63 25.11
CA LEU A 153 0.05 1.74 26.23
C LEU A 153 0.83 0.51 25.77
N LEU A 154 0.42 -0.12 24.67
CA LEU A 154 1.12 -1.28 24.11
C LEU A 154 2.56 -0.94 23.71
N ALA A 155 2.76 0.23 23.09
CA ALA A 155 4.09 0.74 22.79
C ALA A 155 4.91 0.98 24.06
N SER A 156 4.29 1.58 25.09
CA SER A 156 4.95 1.83 26.37
C SER A 156 5.42 0.53 27.04
N PHE A 157 4.56 -0.50 27.11
CA PHE A 157 4.96 -1.82 27.60
C PHE A 157 6.06 -2.44 26.75
N GLY A 158 6.01 -2.27 25.43
CA GLY A 158 7.03 -2.80 24.52
C GLY A 158 8.40 -2.14 24.66
N VAL A 159 8.46 -0.85 25.00
CA VAL A 159 9.73 -0.15 25.34
C VAL A 159 10.32 -0.73 26.63
N LEU A 160 9.48 -1.17 27.56
CA LEU A 160 9.90 -1.81 28.81
C LEU A 160 10.19 -3.32 28.66
N GLY A 161 10.17 -3.86 27.43
CA GLY A 161 10.42 -5.29 27.18
C GLY A 161 9.25 -6.23 27.45
N PHE A 162 8.03 -5.71 27.59
CA PHE A 162 6.80 -6.48 27.86
C PHE A 162 5.83 -6.50 26.66
N TYR A 163 6.33 -6.74 25.44
CA TYR A 163 5.50 -6.84 24.23
C TYR A 163 5.06 -8.29 23.97
N ASN A 164 4.00 -8.74 24.66
CA ASN A 164 3.48 -10.10 24.56
C ASN A 164 1.94 -10.14 24.74
N LEU A 165 1.34 -11.34 24.63
CA LEU A 165 -0.12 -11.51 24.76
C LEU A 165 -0.65 -11.08 26.13
N TYR A 166 0.10 -11.25 27.22
CA TYR A 166 -0.33 -10.85 28.55
C TYR A 166 -0.53 -9.34 28.62
N ALA A 167 0.39 -8.55 28.07
CA ALA A 167 0.23 -7.09 27.99
C ALA A 167 -1.00 -6.69 27.16
N VAL A 168 -1.20 -7.34 26.00
CA VAL A 168 -2.37 -7.07 25.14
C VAL A 168 -3.67 -7.35 25.88
N PHE A 169 -3.83 -8.54 26.46
CA PHE A 169 -5.05 -8.92 27.17
C PHE A 169 -5.24 -8.13 28.46
N PHE A 170 -4.17 -7.79 29.19
CA PHE A 170 -4.25 -6.93 30.36
C PHE A 170 -4.86 -5.56 30.03
N ILE A 171 -4.36 -4.89 28.98
CA ILE A 171 -4.92 -3.61 28.53
C ILE A 171 -6.38 -3.77 28.09
N LEU A 172 -6.70 -4.80 27.29
CA LEU A 172 -8.06 -5.01 26.79
C LEU A 172 -9.05 -5.34 27.91
N ILE A 173 -8.67 -6.16 28.89
CA ILE A 173 -9.49 -6.48 30.05
C ILE A 173 -9.72 -5.22 30.89
N LEU A 174 -8.67 -4.44 31.16
CA LEU A 174 -8.79 -3.17 31.88
C LEU A 174 -9.76 -2.22 31.17
N PHE A 175 -9.63 -2.09 29.85
CA PHE A 175 -10.50 -1.25 29.04
C PHE A 175 -11.95 -1.75 29.05
N LEU A 176 -12.15 -3.06 28.96
CA LEU A 176 -13.46 -3.69 29.02
C LEU A 176 -14.12 -3.50 30.39
N VAL A 177 -13.39 -3.67 31.49
CA VAL A 177 -13.91 -3.46 32.86
C VAL A 177 -14.37 -2.02 33.04
N ILE A 178 -13.55 -1.05 32.63
CA ILE A 178 -13.87 0.38 32.78
C ILE A 178 -15.04 0.80 31.87
N GLY A 179 -15.06 0.29 30.63
CA GLY A 179 -16.06 0.62 29.60
C GLY A 179 -17.18 -0.41 29.43
N PHE A 180 -17.44 -1.26 30.43
CA PHE A 180 -18.34 -2.42 30.27
C PHE A 180 -19.77 -2.01 29.92
N LYS A 181 -20.28 -0.95 30.57
CA LYS A 181 -21.62 -0.42 30.29
C LYS A 181 -21.74 0.07 28.85
N GLU A 182 -20.73 0.79 28.39
CA GLU A 182 -20.64 1.30 27.02
C GLU A 182 -20.52 0.16 26.01
N PHE A 183 -19.78 -0.90 26.34
CA PHE A 183 -19.69 -2.12 25.54
C PHE A 183 -21.07 -2.78 25.33
N ILE A 184 -21.84 -2.97 26.40
CA ILE A 184 -23.20 -3.51 26.30
C ILE A 184 -24.12 -2.57 25.49
N ASN A 185 -23.99 -1.25 25.66
CA ASN A 185 -24.74 -0.28 24.87
C ASN A 185 -24.40 -0.33 23.38
N PHE A 186 -23.13 -0.50 23.01
CA PHE A 186 -22.73 -0.69 21.62
C PHE A 186 -23.29 -1.98 21.03
N PHE A 187 -23.29 -3.06 21.81
CA PHE A 187 -23.90 -4.32 21.41
C PHE A 187 -25.41 -4.14 21.19
N TYR A 188 -26.12 -3.50 22.14
CA TYR A 188 -27.53 -3.18 22.01
C TYR A 188 -27.82 -2.32 20.75
N PHE A 189 -26.98 -1.32 20.48
CA PHE A 189 -27.08 -0.47 19.30
C PHE A 189 -26.92 -1.28 18.00
N PHE A 190 -25.98 -2.22 17.95
CA PHE A 190 -25.74 -3.06 16.78
C PHE A 190 -26.98 -3.87 16.36
N PHE A 191 -27.75 -4.38 17.33
CA PHE A 191 -29.00 -5.10 17.05
C PHE A 191 -30.20 -4.19 16.81
N ASN A 192 -30.34 -3.11 17.59
CA ASN A 192 -31.60 -2.35 17.67
C ASN A 192 -31.62 -1.06 16.85
N TYR A 193 -30.47 -0.48 16.50
CA TYR A 193 -30.43 0.72 15.67
C TYR A 193 -31.00 0.44 14.27
N LYS A 194 -31.78 1.39 13.73
CA LYS A 194 -32.44 1.24 12.43
C LYS A 194 -32.09 2.41 11.52
N VAL A 195 -31.59 2.10 10.34
CA VAL A 195 -31.47 3.01 9.20
C VAL A 195 -32.72 2.83 8.35
N GLU A 196 -33.42 3.93 8.05
CA GLU A 196 -34.65 3.90 7.27
C GLU A 196 -34.47 4.60 5.92
N PHE A 197 -35.05 4.01 4.87
CA PHE A 197 -35.16 4.59 3.53
C PHE A 197 -36.63 4.63 3.11
N LYS A 198 -37.03 5.63 2.31
CA LYS A 198 -38.34 5.62 1.65
C LYS A 198 -38.39 4.45 0.66
N ASN A 199 -39.50 3.71 0.66
CA ASN A 199 -39.71 2.62 -0.29
C ASN A 199 -40.21 3.15 -1.64
N HIS A 200 -40.29 2.28 -2.64
CA HIS A 200 -40.91 2.54 -3.93
C HIS A 200 -42.43 2.75 -3.77
N ASP A 201 -42.98 3.76 -4.43
CA ASP A 201 -44.42 4.01 -4.49
C ASP A 201 -44.90 4.09 -5.93
N PHE A 202 -45.21 2.93 -6.51
CA PHE A 202 -45.71 2.82 -7.89
C PHE A 202 -47.09 3.43 -8.10
N SER A 203 -47.78 3.88 -7.03
CA SER A 203 -49.06 4.58 -7.12
C SER A 203 -48.90 6.10 -7.18
N SER A 204 -47.71 6.64 -6.90
CA SER A 204 -47.43 8.07 -6.97
C SER A 204 -47.26 8.55 -8.42
N ASN A 205 -47.68 9.79 -8.68
CA ASN A 205 -47.44 10.47 -9.96
C ASN A 205 -46.05 11.14 -10.04
N LYS A 206 -45.28 11.17 -8.94
CA LYS A 206 -43.96 11.81 -8.88
C LYS A 206 -42.85 10.80 -9.11
N LEU A 207 -42.00 11.05 -10.11
CA LEU A 207 -40.88 10.16 -10.48
C LEU A 207 -39.97 9.77 -9.29
N LEU A 208 -39.71 10.71 -8.38
CA LEU A 208 -38.87 10.51 -7.19
C LEU A 208 -39.50 9.54 -6.16
N GLU A 209 -40.83 9.46 -6.12
CA GLU A 209 -41.57 8.58 -5.21
C GLU A 209 -41.78 7.20 -5.83
N ILE A 210 -42.03 7.13 -7.14
CA ILE A 210 -42.09 5.88 -7.91
C ILE A 210 -40.80 5.08 -7.74
N PHE A 211 -39.66 5.70 -8.05
CA PHE A 211 -38.34 5.07 -7.91
C PHE A 211 -37.53 5.75 -6.80
N SER A 212 -37.46 5.10 -5.64
CA SER A 212 -36.53 5.50 -4.57
C SER A 212 -35.07 5.27 -4.98
N LEU A 213 -34.51 6.21 -5.75
CA LEU A 213 -33.14 6.15 -6.26
C LEU A 213 -32.09 6.11 -5.14
N LYS A 214 -32.39 6.72 -3.99
CA LYS A 214 -31.53 6.65 -2.82
C LYS A 214 -31.45 5.24 -2.24
N LEU A 215 -32.57 4.51 -2.21
CA LEU A 215 -32.60 3.11 -1.80
C LEU A 215 -31.85 2.23 -2.82
N ILE A 216 -32.16 2.35 -4.11
CA ILE A 216 -31.50 1.59 -5.19
C ILE A 216 -29.99 1.79 -5.18
N SER A 217 -29.54 3.06 -5.13
CA SER A 217 -28.11 3.37 -5.08
C SER A 217 -27.47 2.81 -3.80
N SER A 218 -28.15 2.86 -2.65
CA SER A 218 -27.63 2.28 -1.41
C SER A 218 -27.42 0.78 -1.50
N GLU A 219 -28.40 0.06 -2.02
CA GLU A 219 -28.36 -1.41 -2.14
C GLU A 219 -27.30 -1.85 -3.14
N PHE A 220 -27.21 -1.20 -4.31
CA PHE A 220 -26.17 -1.48 -5.29
C PHE A 220 -24.76 -1.21 -4.74
N LEU A 221 -24.54 -0.06 -4.10
CA LEU A 221 -23.24 0.26 -3.51
C LEU A 221 -22.88 -0.65 -2.34
N PHE A 222 -23.87 -1.16 -1.60
CA PHE A 222 -23.68 -2.17 -0.58
C PHE A 222 -23.22 -3.50 -1.20
N ILE A 223 -23.81 -3.93 -2.32
CA ILE A 223 -23.36 -5.12 -3.07
C ILE A 223 -21.91 -4.94 -3.53
N VAL A 224 -21.58 -3.82 -4.17
CA VAL A 224 -20.21 -3.55 -4.65
C VAL A 224 -19.20 -3.54 -3.49
N SER A 225 -19.50 -2.82 -2.41
CA SER A 225 -18.58 -2.73 -1.26
C SER A 225 -18.38 -4.07 -0.56
N THR A 226 -19.46 -4.82 -0.31
CA THR A 226 -19.36 -6.14 0.33
C THR A 226 -18.69 -7.19 -0.56
N PHE A 227 -18.83 -7.09 -1.89
CA PHE A 227 -18.09 -7.91 -2.85
C PHE A 227 -16.58 -7.73 -2.68
N ILE A 228 -16.10 -6.48 -2.73
CA ILE A 228 -14.67 -6.14 -2.58
C ILE A 228 -14.14 -6.62 -1.23
N LEU A 229 -14.84 -6.26 -0.15
CA LEU A 229 -14.43 -6.60 1.22
C LEU A 229 -14.38 -8.12 1.44
N SER A 230 -15.34 -8.88 0.90
CA SER A 230 -15.36 -10.34 1.01
C SER A 230 -14.20 -10.98 0.26
N ILE A 231 -13.91 -10.53 -0.96
CA ILE A 231 -12.77 -11.03 -1.76
C ILE A 231 -11.45 -10.72 -1.07
N ASN A 232 -11.31 -9.54 -0.48
CA ASN A 232 -10.12 -9.19 0.30
C ASN A 232 -9.92 -10.17 1.47
N LEU A 233 -10.98 -10.48 2.23
CA LEU A 233 -10.90 -11.48 3.32
C LEU A 233 -10.55 -12.87 2.81
N ILE A 234 -11.13 -13.31 1.70
CA ILE A 234 -10.81 -14.61 1.09
C ILE A 234 -9.33 -14.66 0.68
N ASN A 235 -8.82 -13.59 0.06
CA ASN A 235 -7.44 -13.52 -0.43
C ASN A 235 -6.39 -13.56 0.68
N ILE A 236 -6.64 -12.90 1.81
CA ILE A 236 -5.69 -12.87 2.92
C ILE A 236 -5.67 -14.16 3.75
N VAL A 237 -6.61 -15.11 3.56
CA VAL A 237 -6.46 -16.45 4.14
C VAL A 237 -5.40 -17.22 3.36
N ARG A 238 -4.14 -16.94 3.65
CA ARG A 238 -2.97 -17.50 2.99
C ARG A 238 -1.84 -17.77 3.98
N PRO A 239 -0.95 -18.71 3.70
CA PRO A 239 0.03 -19.20 4.68
C PRO A 239 1.11 -18.18 5.07
N PHE A 240 1.46 -17.26 4.17
CA PHE A 240 2.55 -16.27 4.33
C PHE A 240 2.29 -15.01 3.49
N PRO A 241 2.98 -13.88 3.74
CA PRO A 241 2.85 -12.67 2.94
C PRO A 241 3.44 -12.88 1.54
N ILE A 242 2.94 -12.17 0.52
CA ILE A 242 3.34 -12.41 -0.89
C ILE A 242 3.80 -11.16 -1.64
N GLY A 243 3.52 -9.98 -1.09
CA GLY A 243 3.96 -8.70 -1.64
C GLY A 243 5.44 -8.43 -1.37
N TRP A 244 5.96 -7.40 -2.02
CA TRP A 244 7.36 -7.01 -1.83
C TRP A 244 7.57 -6.34 -0.46
N ASP A 245 6.74 -5.36 -0.14
CA ASP A 245 6.88 -4.59 1.09
C ASP A 245 6.35 -5.37 2.31
N ASP A 246 5.33 -6.22 2.15
CA ASP A 246 4.84 -7.06 3.25
C ASP A 246 5.91 -8.08 3.70
N LEU A 247 6.57 -8.79 2.78
CA LEU A 247 7.69 -9.70 3.05
C LEU A 247 8.94 -8.96 3.53
N GLY A 248 9.18 -7.75 3.04
CA GLY A 248 10.38 -6.97 3.35
C GLY A 248 10.34 -6.22 4.68
N VAL A 249 9.17 -5.65 5.00
CA VAL A 249 8.97 -4.64 6.05
C VAL A 249 7.67 -4.88 6.82
N TYR A 250 6.50 -4.79 6.18
CA TYR A 250 5.22 -4.61 6.89
C TYR A 250 4.70 -5.85 7.62
N MET A 251 5.16 -7.05 7.27
CA MET A 251 4.89 -8.28 8.03
C MET A 251 6.16 -8.84 8.68
N ASN A 252 7.33 -8.57 8.11
CA ASN A 252 8.61 -8.99 8.69
C ASN A 252 8.91 -8.28 10.02
N TYR A 253 8.72 -6.96 10.09
CA TYR A 253 8.98 -6.21 11.33
C TYR A 253 8.02 -6.59 12.46
N PRO A 254 6.70 -6.69 12.24
CA PRO A 254 5.78 -7.23 13.25
C PRO A 254 6.12 -8.65 13.73
N LYS A 255 6.54 -9.54 12.82
CA LYS A 255 6.99 -10.90 13.16
C LYS A 255 8.22 -10.85 14.08
N MET A 256 9.22 -10.04 13.72
CA MET A 256 10.43 -9.86 14.53
C MET A 256 10.11 -9.28 15.91
N LEU A 257 9.25 -8.25 15.98
CA LEU A 257 8.78 -7.69 17.25
C LEU A 257 8.16 -8.77 18.15
N ALA A 258 7.19 -9.52 17.62
CA ALA A 258 6.49 -10.56 18.37
C ALA A 258 7.44 -11.66 18.86
N SER A 259 8.43 -12.04 18.04
CA SER A 259 9.45 -13.03 18.46
C SER A 259 10.41 -12.52 19.53
N SER A 260 10.66 -11.21 19.58
CA SER A 260 11.62 -10.62 20.51
C SER A 260 11.05 -10.24 21.86
N GLY A 261 9.74 -9.98 21.93
CA GLY A 261 9.10 -9.48 23.14
C GLY A 261 9.42 -8.03 23.49
N SER A 262 10.19 -7.30 22.66
CA SER A 262 10.60 -5.91 22.90
C SER A 262 10.54 -5.05 21.63
N LEU A 263 10.55 -3.74 21.80
CA LEU A 263 10.61 -2.78 20.69
C LEU A 263 12.03 -2.46 20.22
N ASP A 264 13.06 -3.00 20.87
CA ASP A 264 14.46 -2.58 20.68
C ASP A 264 14.99 -2.83 19.27
N ILE A 265 14.47 -3.85 18.59
CA ILE A 265 14.94 -4.31 17.28
C ILE A 265 14.59 -3.34 16.13
N LEU A 266 13.56 -2.50 16.29
CA LEU A 266 13.06 -1.65 15.21
C LEU A 266 13.55 -0.20 15.28
N GLY A 267 14.38 0.23 14.34
CA GLY A 267 14.53 1.67 14.08
C GLY A 267 13.30 2.26 13.40
N GLY A 268 13.15 3.58 13.50
CA GLY A 268 12.09 4.34 12.85
C GLY A 268 10.73 4.22 13.55
N MET A 269 9.66 4.26 12.77
CA MET A 269 8.27 4.37 13.23
C MET A 269 7.59 3.01 13.29
N PHE A 270 6.96 2.68 14.43
CA PHE A 270 6.58 1.30 14.77
C PHE A 270 5.12 1.09 15.23
N SER A 271 4.30 2.14 15.34
CA SER A 271 2.99 2.02 16.02
C SER A 271 1.98 1.12 15.30
N TRP A 272 2.00 1.06 13.97
CA TRP A 272 1.14 0.12 13.24
C TRP A 272 1.72 -1.30 13.28
N GLN A 273 3.04 -1.43 13.32
CA GLN A 273 3.74 -2.71 13.44
C GLN A 273 3.48 -3.37 14.79
N THR A 274 3.34 -2.58 15.88
CA THR A 274 2.88 -3.09 17.19
C THR A 274 1.46 -3.59 17.16
N PHE A 275 0.60 -3.05 16.29
CA PHE A 275 -0.76 -3.53 16.14
C PHE A 275 -0.79 -4.86 15.36
N THR A 276 -0.17 -4.89 14.19
CA THR A 276 -0.08 -6.09 13.34
C THR A 276 0.65 -7.23 14.05
N GLY A 277 1.65 -6.91 14.89
CA GLY A 277 2.47 -7.90 15.58
C GLY A 277 1.72 -8.73 16.61
N ILE A 278 0.57 -8.24 17.12
CA ILE A 278 -0.33 -9.03 17.99
C ILE A 278 -0.70 -10.36 17.31
N GLY A 279 -0.94 -10.37 16.00
CA GLY A 279 -1.28 -11.58 15.27
C GLY A 279 -0.15 -12.61 15.23
N PHE A 280 1.10 -12.14 15.13
CA PHE A 280 2.27 -13.00 15.19
C PHE A 280 2.53 -13.56 16.59
N MET A 281 2.04 -12.93 17.65
CA MET A 281 2.11 -13.52 19.00
C MET A 281 1.28 -14.80 19.14
N PHE A 282 0.28 -15.01 18.26
CA PHE A 282 -0.46 -16.28 18.15
C PHE A 282 0.24 -17.30 17.23
N ASN A 283 1.47 -17.03 16.79
CA ASN A 283 2.18 -17.80 15.76
C ASN A 283 1.40 -17.93 14.44
N SER A 284 0.53 -16.96 14.13
CA SER A 284 -0.34 -17.01 12.95
C SER A 284 -0.13 -15.79 12.04
N PRO A 285 0.49 -15.97 10.85
CA PRO A 285 0.55 -14.93 9.84
C PRO A 285 -0.85 -14.44 9.42
N VAL A 286 -1.82 -15.36 9.33
CA VAL A 286 -3.20 -15.02 8.96
C VAL A 286 -3.83 -14.08 9.97
N GLN A 287 -3.65 -14.33 11.27
CA GLN A 287 -4.19 -13.42 12.30
C GLN A 287 -3.57 -12.02 12.19
N ALA A 288 -2.29 -11.92 11.84
CA ALA A 288 -1.63 -10.63 11.58
C ALA A 288 -2.20 -9.93 10.34
N PHE A 289 -2.51 -10.67 9.28
CA PHE A 289 -3.17 -10.12 8.09
C PHE A 289 -4.55 -9.55 8.43
N PHE A 290 -5.36 -10.26 9.22
CA PHE A 290 -6.67 -9.77 9.65
C PHE A 290 -6.60 -8.51 10.51
N LEU A 291 -5.59 -8.39 11.38
CA LEU A 291 -5.33 -7.14 12.11
C LEU A 291 -4.95 -6.01 11.16
N ASN A 292 -4.08 -6.25 10.17
CA ASN A 292 -3.68 -5.20 9.25
C ASN A 292 -4.83 -4.74 8.33
N VAL A 293 -5.65 -5.66 7.81
CA VAL A 293 -6.82 -5.36 6.96
C VAL A 293 -7.88 -4.53 7.66
N LEU A 294 -7.93 -4.56 9.00
CA LEU A 294 -8.84 -3.73 9.79
C LEU A 294 -8.74 -2.25 9.43
N GLY A 295 -7.54 -1.75 9.11
CA GLY A 295 -7.34 -0.36 8.68
C GLY A 295 -8.17 -0.01 7.43
N GLY A 296 -8.27 -0.93 6.47
CA GLY A 296 -9.09 -0.75 5.26
C GLY A 296 -10.59 -0.79 5.52
N PHE A 297 -11.06 -1.76 6.32
CA PHE A 297 -12.46 -1.87 6.73
C PHE A 297 -12.92 -0.65 7.53
N MET A 298 -12.11 -0.21 8.49
CA MET A 298 -12.44 0.96 9.30
C MET A 298 -12.35 2.25 8.48
N SER A 299 -11.44 2.36 7.51
CA SER A 299 -11.42 3.48 6.57
C SER A 299 -12.75 3.62 5.81
N PHE A 300 -13.33 2.50 5.34
CA PHE A 300 -14.64 2.49 4.68
C PHE A 300 -15.76 2.99 5.61
N ILE A 301 -15.87 2.42 6.80
CA ILE A 301 -16.94 2.77 7.76
C ILE A 301 -16.80 4.22 8.23
N VAL A 302 -15.59 4.64 8.62
CA VAL A 302 -15.33 6.00 9.09
C VAL A 302 -15.63 7.01 7.98
N LEU A 303 -15.26 6.74 6.72
CA LEU A 303 -15.53 7.65 5.62
C LEU A 303 -17.04 7.85 5.37
N ILE A 304 -17.86 6.79 5.47
CA ILE A 304 -19.32 6.91 5.39
C ILE A 304 -19.83 7.85 6.48
N LEU A 305 -19.38 7.64 7.73
CA LEU A 305 -19.84 8.40 8.89
C LEU A 305 -19.40 9.86 8.80
N VAL A 306 -18.14 10.12 8.46
CA VAL A 306 -17.56 11.45 8.31
C VAL A 306 -18.27 12.24 7.23
N VAL A 307 -18.44 11.66 6.04
CA VAL A 307 -19.11 12.34 4.91
C VAL A 307 -20.57 12.61 5.24
N LYS A 308 -21.26 11.65 5.86
CA LYS A 308 -22.65 11.84 6.31
C LYS A 308 -22.78 13.00 7.29
N ASP A 309 -21.95 13.06 8.33
CA ASP A 309 -22.05 14.10 9.36
C ASP A 309 -21.61 15.48 8.86
N LEU A 310 -20.57 15.54 8.02
CA LEU A 310 -20.12 16.79 7.42
C LEU A 310 -21.15 17.36 6.44
N LEU A 311 -21.75 16.54 5.57
CA LEU A 311 -22.66 17.01 4.51
C LEU A 311 -24.12 17.11 4.91
N LEU A 312 -24.65 16.09 5.60
CA LEU A 312 -26.09 15.88 5.77
C LEU A 312 -26.58 16.18 7.19
N ASN A 313 -25.68 16.42 8.16
CA ASN A 313 -26.12 16.78 9.50
C ASN A 313 -26.61 18.25 9.54
N ASN A 314 -27.93 18.38 9.64
CA ASN A 314 -28.70 19.63 9.64
C ASN A 314 -29.35 19.92 11.01
N GLU A 315 -28.74 19.47 12.10
CA GLU A 315 -29.14 19.86 13.46
C GLU A 315 -29.33 21.40 13.57
N GLY A 316 -30.57 21.81 13.84
CA GLY A 316 -30.99 23.21 14.01
C GLY A 316 -31.52 23.94 12.76
N GLU A 317 -31.64 23.30 11.59
CA GLU A 317 -32.20 23.92 10.39
C GLU A 317 -33.69 23.58 10.19
N LYS A 318 -34.52 24.58 9.85
CA LYS A 318 -35.99 24.44 9.67
C LYS A 318 -36.37 23.58 8.45
N VAL A 319 -35.45 23.37 7.50
CA VAL A 319 -35.68 22.62 6.26
C VAL A 319 -34.68 21.47 6.20
N LYS A 320 -35.18 20.23 6.04
CA LYS A 320 -34.34 19.05 5.86
C LYS A 320 -34.04 18.87 4.37
N GLU A 321 -32.86 19.33 3.93
CA GLU A 321 -32.32 18.97 2.61
C GLU A 321 -31.90 17.50 2.59
N ASP A 322 -32.18 16.79 1.49
CA ASP A 322 -31.73 15.42 1.23
C ASP A 322 -31.16 15.28 -0.19
N THR A 323 -30.48 14.17 -0.48
CA THR A 323 -29.89 13.86 -1.80
C THR A 323 -30.63 12.71 -2.50
N ILE A 324 -30.74 12.79 -3.83
CA ILE A 324 -31.41 11.77 -4.66
C ILE A 324 -30.69 10.41 -4.59
N ILE A 325 -29.36 10.41 -4.42
CA ILE A 325 -28.53 9.20 -4.29
C ILE A 325 -27.77 9.18 -2.96
N ASN A 326 -27.29 8.01 -2.53
CA ASN A 326 -26.55 7.87 -1.27
C ASN A 326 -25.06 8.27 -1.40
N VAL A 327 -24.79 9.58 -1.29
CA VAL A 327 -23.45 10.15 -1.46
C VAL A 327 -22.40 9.61 -0.47
N PRO A 328 -22.67 9.49 0.85
CA PRO A 328 -21.67 8.98 1.79
C PRO A 328 -21.20 7.55 1.48
N LEU A 329 -22.13 6.65 1.12
CA LEU A 329 -21.77 5.29 0.73
C LEU A 329 -21.04 5.28 -0.61
N LEU A 330 -21.47 6.11 -1.58
CA LEU A 330 -20.86 6.19 -2.92
C LEU A 330 -19.36 6.49 -2.87
N VAL A 331 -18.97 7.57 -2.17
CA VAL A 331 -17.55 7.97 -2.11
C VAL A 331 -16.70 7.01 -1.29
N SER A 332 -17.31 6.31 -0.33
CA SER A 332 -16.61 5.29 0.45
C SER A 332 -16.39 4.01 -0.36
N THR A 333 -17.37 3.62 -1.18
CA THR A 333 -17.22 2.52 -2.14
C THR A 333 -16.17 2.84 -3.20
N ILE A 334 -16.11 4.09 -3.70
CA ILE A 334 -15.05 4.54 -4.61
C ILE A 334 -13.67 4.35 -3.96
N PHE A 335 -13.50 4.75 -2.69
CA PHE A 335 -12.22 4.61 -1.99
C PHE A 335 -11.73 3.15 -1.95
N ILE A 336 -12.59 2.22 -1.53
CA ILE A 336 -12.20 0.81 -1.43
C ILE A 336 -12.15 0.09 -2.78
N SER A 337 -12.74 0.65 -3.85
CA SER A 337 -12.69 0.08 -5.19
C SER A 337 -11.45 0.47 -5.98
N MET A 338 -10.63 1.41 -5.49
CA MET A 338 -9.37 1.76 -6.12
C MET A 338 -8.44 0.54 -6.16
N PRO A 339 -7.88 0.15 -7.31
CA PRO A 339 -7.00 -1.02 -7.39
C PRO A 339 -5.79 -0.90 -6.46
N MET A 340 -5.24 0.31 -6.26
CA MET A 340 -4.17 0.53 -5.27
C MET A 340 -4.62 0.16 -3.85
N VAL A 341 -5.82 0.54 -3.45
CA VAL A 341 -6.36 0.28 -2.11
C VAL A 341 -6.65 -1.21 -1.92
N ILE A 342 -7.15 -1.89 -2.95
CA ILE A 342 -7.32 -3.35 -2.97
C ILE A 342 -5.96 -4.06 -2.84
N PHE A 343 -4.98 -3.64 -3.65
CA PHE A 343 -3.62 -4.18 -3.62
C PHE A 343 -3.00 -4.07 -2.22
N GLN A 344 -3.14 -2.90 -1.58
CA GLN A 344 -2.61 -2.63 -0.23
C GLN A 344 -3.33 -3.38 0.90
N GLN A 345 -4.57 -3.83 0.67
CA GLN A 345 -5.33 -4.60 1.66
C GLN A 345 -5.14 -6.11 1.50
N ALA A 346 -4.99 -6.61 0.27
CA ALA A 346 -5.07 -8.05 0.00
C ALA A 346 -3.81 -8.66 -0.60
N LYS A 347 -2.98 -7.91 -1.33
CA LYS A 347 -1.80 -8.46 -2.04
C LYS A 347 -0.50 -8.08 -1.35
N ASP A 348 -0.15 -6.80 -1.35
CA ASP A 348 1.04 -6.27 -0.66
C ASP A 348 0.56 -5.43 0.52
N MET A 349 0.42 -6.08 1.66
CA MET A 349 -0.29 -5.52 2.80
C MET A 349 0.48 -4.35 3.43
N LYS A 350 0.04 -3.12 3.14
CA LYS A 350 0.69 -1.89 3.65
C LYS A 350 -0.03 -1.35 4.87
N LEU A 351 0.66 -0.45 5.57
CA LEU A 351 0.11 0.31 6.71
C LEU A 351 -0.72 1.53 6.27
N ASP A 352 -0.68 1.92 4.99
CA ASP A 352 -1.31 3.16 4.49
C ASP A 352 -2.84 3.22 4.69
N PRO A 353 -3.62 2.13 4.52
CA PRO A 353 -5.03 2.12 4.89
C PRO A 353 -5.26 2.34 6.40
N GLY A 354 -4.39 1.79 7.25
CA GLY A 354 -4.41 2.05 8.70
C GLY A 354 -4.13 3.51 9.03
N LEU A 355 -3.16 4.12 8.34
CA LEU A 355 -2.86 5.54 8.44
C LEU A 355 -4.04 6.42 8.01
N PHE A 356 -4.72 6.07 6.91
CA PHE A 356 -5.90 6.78 6.45
C PHE A 356 -7.03 6.74 7.49
N PHE A 357 -7.31 5.57 8.06
CA PHE A 357 -8.31 5.38 9.11
C PHE A 357 -8.11 6.35 10.29
N VAL A 358 -6.91 6.37 10.90
CA VAL A 358 -6.65 7.21 12.08
C VAL A 358 -6.61 8.69 11.73
N SER A 359 -6.01 9.03 10.58
CA SER A 359 -5.89 10.41 10.11
C SER A 359 -7.25 11.02 9.80
N LEU A 360 -8.16 10.23 9.22
CA LEU A 360 -9.50 10.67 8.87
C LEU A 360 -10.33 11.06 10.11
N ILE A 361 -10.20 10.32 11.22
CA ILE A 361 -10.84 10.68 12.49
C ILE A 361 -10.33 12.04 12.99
N ALA A 362 -9.02 12.25 13.00
CA ALA A 362 -8.41 13.50 13.47
C ALA A 362 -8.85 14.70 12.61
N ILE A 363 -8.83 14.57 11.27
CA ILE A 363 -9.32 15.63 10.38
C ILE A 363 -10.80 15.88 10.58
N TYR A 364 -11.62 14.83 10.69
CA TYR A 364 -13.05 14.97 10.94
C TYR A 364 -13.33 15.73 12.22
N MET A 365 -12.69 15.35 13.34
CA MET A 365 -12.84 16.07 14.61
C MET A 365 -12.44 17.54 14.46
N PHE A 366 -11.33 17.82 13.76
CA PHE A 366 -10.91 19.19 13.48
C PHE A 366 -11.97 19.94 12.64
N TYR A 367 -12.47 19.36 11.55
CA TYR A 367 -13.51 19.98 10.71
C TYR A 367 -14.81 20.20 11.49
N TYR A 368 -15.21 19.26 12.34
CA TYR A 368 -16.39 19.37 13.19
C TYR A 368 -16.29 20.59 14.12
N LEU A 369 -15.17 20.76 14.83
CA LEU A 369 -14.94 21.89 15.73
C LEU A 369 -14.97 23.25 15.01
N TYR A 370 -14.47 23.30 13.76
CA TYR A 370 -14.36 24.55 13.00
C TYR A 370 -15.50 24.80 12.00
N LYS A 371 -16.43 23.84 11.80
CA LYS A 371 -17.64 24.02 10.99
C LYS A 371 -18.54 25.15 11.52
N SER A 372 -18.58 25.33 12.84
CA SER A 372 -19.37 26.37 13.53
C SER A 372 -18.69 27.75 13.56
N TYR A 373 -17.38 27.83 13.33
CA TYR A 373 -16.56 29.03 13.57
C TYR A 373 -16.96 30.26 12.73
N PHE A 374 -17.44 30.06 11.49
CA PHE A 374 -17.89 31.15 10.63
C PHE A 374 -19.30 31.69 11.00
N ARG A 375 -19.86 31.34 12.17
CA ARG A 375 -21.09 31.95 12.72
C ARG A 375 -20.80 32.99 13.81
N ASP A 376 -19.66 32.91 14.49
CA ASP A 376 -19.40 33.75 15.67
C ASP A 376 -18.86 35.13 15.27
N LYS A 377 -19.56 36.18 15.71
CA LYS A 377 -19.03 37.56 15.72
C LYS A 377 -17.78 37.60 16.60
N GLU A 378 -16.80 38.43 16.21
CA GLU A 378 -15.49 38.55 16.88
C GLU A 378 -15.55 38.77 18.41
N GLU A 379 -16.66 39.26 18.93
CA GLU A 379 -16.77 39.74 20.31
C GLU A 379 -17.03 38.67 21.37
N LYS A 380 -17.50 37.46 21.02
CA LYS A 380 -17.98 36.46 22.00
C LYS A 380 -17.08 35.24 22.24
N GLU A 381 -15.91 35.15 21.61
CA GLU A 381 -15.11 33.94 21.70
C GLU A 381 -14.31 33.83 23.02
N LYS A 382 -14.77 32.97 23.93
CA LYS A 382 -14.07 32.59 25.16
C LYS A 382 -13.22 31.33 24.97
N LEU A 383 -12.16 31.21 25.76
CA LEU A 383 -11.41 29.97 25.89
C LEU A 383 -12.32 28.94 26.57
N ASP A 384 -12.61 27.84 25.88
CA ASP A 384 -13.47 26.77 26.37
C ASP A 384 -12.63 25.52 26.60
N ASN A 385 -12.51 25.09 27.85
CA ASN A 385 -11.71 23.94 28.26
C ASN A 385 -12.13 22.67 27.52
N LYS A 386 -13.44 22.50 27.24
CA LYS A 386 -13.96 21.37 26.45
C LYS A 386 -13.33 21.33 25.06
N ARG A 387 -13.37 22.46 24.35
CA ARG A 387 -12.78 22.58 23.00
C ARG A 387 -11.26 22.43 23.01
N LEU A 388 -10.57 22.93 24.04
CA LEU A 388 -9.13 22.72 24.18
C LEU A 388 -8.81 21.23 24.36
N PHE A 389 -9.57 20.52 25.20
CA PHE A 389 -9.38 19.09 25.38
C PHE A 389 -9.58 18.30 24.08
N TYR A 390 -10.60 18.63 23.27
CA TYR A 390 -10.75 18.01 21.95
C TYR A 390 -9.58 18.32 21.00
N LEU A 391 -8.97 19.51 21.08
CA LEU A 391 -7.77 19.84 20.31
C LEU A 391 -6.54 19.07 20.79
N PHE A 392 -6.43 18.81 22.10
CA PHE A 392 -5.40 17.94 22.66
C PHE A 392 -5.56 16.51 22.11
N VAL A 393 -6.79 15.98 22.11
CA VAL A 393 -7.12 14.67 21.53
C VAL A 393 -6.77 14.61 20.05
N ILE A 394 -7.10 15.64 19.26
CA ILE A 394 -6.71 15.71 17.85
C ILE A 394 -5.18 15.65 17.71
N GLY A 395 -4.44 16.40 18.54
CA GLY A 395 -2.98 16.32 18.63
C GLY A 395 -2.48 14.91 18.94
N PHE A 396 -3.08 14.25 19.92
CA PHE A 396 -2.74 12.88 20.33
C PHE A 396 -2.92 11.87 19.19
N ILE A 397 -4.03 11.96 18.44
CA ILE A 397 -4.26 11.11 17.25
C ILE A 397 -3.28 11.47 16.12
N PHE A 398 -2.90 12.74 15.95
CA PHE A 398 -1.84 13.11 15.01
C PHE A 398 -0.46 12.55 15.42
N GLY A 399 -0.18 12.46 16.71
CA GLY A 399 1.00 11.75 17.23
C GLY A 399 0.99 10.28 16.83
N LEU A 400 -0.17 9.61 16.93
CA LEU A 400 -0.34 8.25 16.39
C LEU A 400 -0.04 8.20 14.88
N ALA A 401 -0.68 9.06 14.08
CA ALA A 401 -0.46 9.10 12.63
C ALA A 401 1.02 9.35 12.26
N PHE A 402 1.72 10.22 12.99
CA PHE A 402 3.14 10.47 12.82
C PHE A 402 3.99 9.25 13.17
N SER A 403 3.68 8.56 14.26
CA SER A 403 4.38 7.34 14.69
C SER A 403 4.10 6.09 13.83
N ILE A 404 3.10 6.16 12.94
CA ILE A 404 2.86 5.16 11.88
C ILE A 404 3.76 5.46 10.68
N LYS A 405 3.84 6.72 10.25
CA LYS A 405 4.62 7.13 9.07
C LYS A 405 5.00 8.62 9.09
N PHE A 406 6.26 8.91 8.73
CA PHE A 406 6.82 10.25 8.80
C PHE A 406 6.15 11.22 7.82
N THR A 407 5.64 10.68 6.71
CA THR A 407 4.91 11.45 5.69
C THR A 407 3.65 12.13 6.26
N SER A 408 3.14 11.70 7.41
CA SER A 408 2.07 12.38 8.16
C SER A 408 2.45 13.79 8.63
N LEU A 409 3.72 14.18 8.56
CA LEU A 409 4.14 15.57 8.73
C LEU A 409 3.43 16.51 7.73
N MET A 410 3.17 16.04 6.50
CA MET A 410 2.40 16.80 5.50
C MET A 410 0.96 17.03 5.98
N LEU A 411 0.34 16.02 6.61
CA LEU A 411 -1.00 16.11 7.18
C LEU A 411 -1.05 17.15 8.31
N ILE A 412 -0.12 17.05 9.27
CA ILE A 412 -0.02 17.97 10.41
C ILE A 412 0.21 19.41 9.91
N SER A 413 1.14 19.59 8.98
CA SER A 413 1.42 20.89 8.36
C SER A 413 0.19 21.45 7.64
N GLY A 414 -0.53 20.59 6.91
CA GLY A 414 -1.81 20.89 6.27
C GLY A 414 -2.83 21.47 7.25
N ILE A 415 -3.06 20.78 8.36
CA ILE A 415 -4.06 21.16 9.36
C ILE A 415 -3.66 22.41 10.14
N ILE A 416 -2.38 22.62 10.44
CA ILE A 416 -1.90 23.87 11.01
C ILE A 416 -2.17 25.02 10.03
N GLY A 417 -1.90 24.84 8.73
CA GLY A 417 -2.24 25.84 7.71
C GLY A 417 -3.74 26.17 7.68
N VAL A 418 -4.60 25.16 7.77
CA VAL A 418 -6.05 25.36 7.89
C VAL A 418 -6.41 26.12 9.17
N LEU A 419 -5.75 25.84 10.30
CA LEU A 419 -5.99 26.56 11.55
C LEU A 419 -5.66 28.05 11.40
N PHE A 420 -4.52 28.40 10.80
CA PHE A 420 -4.17 29.79 10.47
C PHE A 420 -5.19 30.42 9.53
N PHE A 421 -5.62 29.70 8.48
CA PHE A 421 -6.65 30.18 7.56
C PHE A 421 -7.98 30.48 8.25
N VAL A 422 -8.50 29.52 9.03
CA VAL A 422 -9.78 29.66 9.71
C VAL A 422 -9.72 30.82 10.70
N ARG A 423 -8.60 31.01 11.41
CA ARG A 423 -8.46 32.03 12.44
C ARG A 423 -8.16 33.43 11.93
N LEU A 424 -7.26 33.54 10.95
CA LEU A 424 -6.63 34.78 10.53
C LEU A 424 -6.89 35.11 9.05
N GLY A 425 -7.71 34.30 8.37
CA GLY A 425 -8.04 34.45 6.96
C GLY A 425 -6.90 34.10 6.02
N VAL A 426 -7.04 34.50 4.75
CA VAL A 426 -6.04 34.24 3.69
C VAL A 426 -4.68 34.82 4.05
N ALA A 427 -4.62 36.04 4.59
CA ALA A 427 -3.36 36.67 4.99
C ALA A 427 -2.61 35.86 6.06
N GLY A 428 -3.33 35.31 7.06
CA GLY A 428 -2.69 34.48 8.08
C GLY A 428 -2.22 33.12 7.55
N PHE A 429 -2.96 32.52 6.62
CA PHE A 429 -2.52 31.32 5.92
C PHE A 429 -1.27 31.56 5.08
N LEU A 430 -1.24 32.64 4.29
CA LEU A 430 -0.07 33.02 3.51
C LEU A 430 1.12 33.35 4.42
N GLY A 431 0.88 34.02 5.55
CA GLY A 431 1.91 34.28 6.56
C GLY A 431 2.50 32.98 7.12
N TYR A 432 1.66 32.00 7.43
CA TYR A 432 2.11 30.65 7.84
C TYR A 432 2.90 29.95 6.74
N LEU A 433 2.42 29.94 5.49
CA LEU A 433 3.14 29.32 4.37
C LEU A 433 4.52 29.95 4.20
N SER A 434 4.62 31.28 4.22
CA SER A 434 5.90 31.99 4.11
C SER A 434 6.87 31.57 5.22
N ILE A 435 6.41 31.50 6.48
CA ILE A 435 7.25 31.04 7.60
C ILE A 435 7.63 29.56 7.44
N TYR A 436 6.69 28.71 7.08
CA TYR A 436 6.92 27.27 6.86
C TYR A 436 8.01 27.05 5.80
N PHE A 437 7.87 27.66 4.62
CA PHE A 437 8.87 27.56 3.56
C PHE A 437 10.21 28.17 3.98
N SER A 438 10.20 29.27 4.73
CA SER A 438 11.42 29.91 5.23
C SER A 438 12.20 28.99 6.17
N ILE A 439 11.53 28.39 7.15
CA ILE A 439 12.14 27.48 8.12
C ILE A 439 12.66 26.22 7.42
N PHE A 440 11.85 25.59 6.55
CA PHE A 440 12.27 24.37 5.87
C PHE A 440 13.46 24.62 4.92
N THR A 441 13.51 25.77 4.25
CA THR A 441 14.63 26.16 3.38
C THR A 441 15.87 26.55 4.20
N GLY A 442 15.70 27.41 5.20
CA GLY A 442 16.80 27.88 6.04
C GLY A 442 17.47 26.77 6.84
N ALA A 443 16.70 25.83 7.38
CA ALA A 443 17.19 24.71 8.17
C ALA A 443 17.51 23.45 7.32
N ASN A 444 17.47 23.56 5.99
CA ASN A 444 17.74 22.47 5.04
C ASN A 444 16.89 21.20 5.26
N LEU A 445 15.65 21.35 5.73
CA LEU A 445 14.75 20.22 6.00
C LEU A 445 14.25 19.57 4.70
N TRP A 446 14.28 20.31 3.59
CA TRP A 446 13.90 19.82 2.26
C TRP A 446 14.74 18.65 1.75
N ARG A 447 15.98 18.52 2.23
CA ARG A 447 16.85 17.38 1.92
C ARG A 447 16.22 16.05 2.35
N TYR A 448 15.54 16.02 3.50
CA TYR A 448 14.83 14.83 3.99
C TYR A 448 13.54 14.53 3.21
N MET A 449 13.08 15.49 2.40
CA MET A 449 11.93 15.35 1.50
C MET A 449 12.37 15.23 0.03
N ASN A 450 13.68 15.10 -0.23
CA ASN A 450 14.30 15.01 -1.55
C ASN A 450 13.92 16.14 -2.54
N ILE A 451 13.65 17.34 -2.01
CA ILE A 451 13.30 18.51 -2.82
C ILE A 451 14.56 19.26 -3.25
N SER A 452 14.62 19.67 -4.52
CA SER A 452 15.79 20.31 -5.12
C SER A 452 15.85 21.80 -4.82
N ILE A 453 16.75 22.20 -3.92
CA ILE A 453 17.00 23.61 -3.61
C ILE A 453 18.50 23.85 -3.67
N PRO A 454 18.96 25.03 -4.14
CA PRO A 454 20.38 25.39 -4.08
C PRO A 454 20.95 25.19 -2.67
N ASP A 455 22.04 24.42 -2.56
CA ASP A 455 22.69 24.14 -1.27
C ASP A 455 23.59 25.31 -0.79
N ASP A 456 23.56 26.43 -1.52
CA ASP A 456 24.26 27.67 -1.20
C ASP A 456 23.76 28.26 0.14
N LEU A 457 24.71 28.51 1.04
CA LEU A 457 24.43 29.05 2.37
C LEU A 457 23.83 30.46 2.27
N VAL A 458 24.29 31.27 1.29
CA VAL A 458 23.79 32.65 1.09
C VAL A 458 22.34 32.61 0.64
N PHE A 459 22.00 31.79 -0.35
CA PHE A 459 20.63 31.56 -0.81
C PHE A 459 19.72 31.13 0.35
N ARG A 460 20.11 30.12 1.13
CA ARG A 460 19.29 29.61 2.24
C ARG A 460 19.05 30.66 3.32
N LYS A 461 20.08 31.40 3.73
CA LYS A 461 19.96 32.48 4.71
C LYS A 461 19.10 33.63 4.18
N THR A 462 19.29 34.02 2.92
CA THR A 462 18.53 35.10 2.29
C THR A 462 17.05 34.73 2.17
N PHE A 463 16.75 33.51 1.72
CA PHE A 463 15.38 33.01 1.61
C PHE A 463 14.70 32.93 2.98
N LEU A 464 15.42 32.44 4.00
CA LEU A 464 14.95 32.42 5.38
C LEU A 464 14.56 33.83 5.85
N ILE A 465 15.44 34.82 5.70
CA ILE A 465 15.19 36.19 6.17
C ILE A 465 14.01 36.82 5.43
N ILE A 466 14.03 36.81 4.09
CA ILE A 466 13.00 37.46 3.27
C ILE A 466 11.63 36.81 3.51
N GLY A 467 11.55 35.49 3.42
CA GLY A 467 10.28 34.78 3.60
C GLY A 467 9.75 34.91 5.04
N PHE A 468 10.63 34.97 6.04
CA PHE A 468 10.25 35.20 7.42
C PHE A 468 9.74 36.62 7.66
N LEU A 469 10.36 37.64 7.05
CA LEU A 469 9.89 39.04 7.09
C LEU A 469 8.50 39.18 6.42
N ILE A 470 8.31 38.59 5.23
CA ILE A 470 7.00 38.56 4.56
C ILE A 470 5.96 37.86 5.44
N GLY A 471 6.35 36.73 6.04
CA GLY A 471 5.50 35.97 6.96
C GLY A 471 5.06 36.78 8.17
N ILE A 472 6.01 37.45 8.84
CA ILE A 472 5.73 38.35 9.97
C ILE A 472 4.84 39.50 9.53
N MET A 473 5.13 40.17 8.42
CA MET A 473 4.35 41.32 7.94
C MET A 473 2.88 40.93 7.71
N LEU A 474 2.64 39.77 7.08
CA LEU A 474 1.28 39.22 6.89
C LEU A 474 0.61 38.84 8.21
N LEU A 475 1.35 38.26 9.16
CA LEU A 475 0.82 37.94 10.49
C LEU A 475 0.53 39.19 11.33
N VAL A 476 1.33 40.26 11.20
CA VAL A 476 1.09 41.56 11.83
C VAL A 476 -0.17 42.20 11.24
N TYR A 477 -0.31 42.19 9.92
CA TYR A 477 -1.55 42.62 9.26
C TYR A 477 -2.77 41.83 9.77
N SER A 478 -2.67 40.50 9.84
CA SER A 478 -3.73 39.66 10.41
C SER A 478 -3.98 39.90 11.89
N LYS A 479 -2.96 40.24 12.69
CA LYS A 479 -3.08 40.59 14.10
C LYS A 479 -3.84 41.90 14.29
N VAL A 480 -3.57 42.91 13.46
CA VAL A 480 -4.31 44.18 13.47
C VAL A 480 -5.79 43.93 13.17
N LYS A 481 -6.07 43.10 12.16
CA LYS A 481 -7.45 42.77 11.75
C LYS A 481 -8.19 41.86 12.73
N TYR A 482 -7.50 40.93 13.40
CA TYR A 482 -8.11 39.86 14.22
C TYR A 482 -7.46 39.72 15.61
N LYS A 483 -7.28 40.84 16.33
CA LYS A 483 -6.46 40.95 17.57
C LYS A 483 -6.76 39.87 18.63
N LYS A 484 -8.04 39.61 18.93
CA LYS A 484 -8.46 38.59 19.93
C LYS A 484 -8.17 37.16 19.44
N ARG A 485 -8.49 36.87 18.17
CA ARG A 485 -8.31 35.53 17.55
C ARG A 485 -6.84 35.15 17.41
N PHE A 486 -5.95 36.13 17.24
CA PHE A 486 -4.51 35.92 17.13
C PHE A 486 -3.90 35.30 18.38
N LYS A 487 -4.21 35.79 19.59
CA LYS A 487 -3.69 35.21 20.84
C LYS A 487 -4.19 33.78 21.06
N ILE A 488 -5.49 33.56 20.83
CA ILE A 488 -6.13 32.24 21.03
C ILE A 488 -5.57 31.19 20.04
N LEU A 489 -5.18 31.60 18.83
CA LEU A 489 -4.56 30.71 17.84
C LEU A 489 -3.35 29.97 18.42
N PHE A 490 -2.40 30.68 19.04
CA PHE A 490 -1.17 30.07 19.54
C PHE A 490 -1.40 29.16 20.74
N ILE A 491 -2.37 29.48 21.60
CA ILE A 491 -2.81 28.56 22.68
C ILE A 491 -3.33 27.26 22.07
N LYS A 492 -4.23 27.36 21.08
CA LYS A 492 -4.79 26.19 20.41
C LYS A 492 -3.74 25.36 19.68
N LEU A 493 -2.78 26.03 19.02
CA LEU A 493 -1.64 25.36 18.39
C LEU A 493 -0.78 24.63 19.42
N GLY A 494 -0.45 25.30 20.53
CA GLY A 494 0.31 24.69 21.63
C GLY A 494 -0.36 23.46 22.21
N VAL A 495 -1.69 23.47 22.36
CA VAL A 495 -2.46 22.31 22.84
C VAL A 495 -2.44 21.14 21.86
N ILE A 496 -2.54 21.40 20.54
CA ILE A 496 -2.40 20.34 19.52
C ILE A 496 -0.98 19.75 19.57
N LEU A 497 0.04 20.60 19.63
CA LEU A 497 1.43 20.16 19.68
C LEU A 497 1.72 19.37 20.97
N LEU A 498 1.15 19.78 22.10
CA LEU A 498 1.25 19.05 23.36
C LEU A 498 0.66 17.64 23.24
N GLY A 499 -0.55 17.50 22.70
CA GLY A 499 -1.16 16.18 22.47
C GLY A 499 -0.30 15.29 21.57
N LEU A 500 0.25 15.86 20.49
CA LEU A 500 1.16 15.16 19.58
C LEU A 500 2.42 14.69 20.31
N SER A 501 3.06 15.57 21.08
CA SER A 501 4.28 15.25 21.84
C SER A 501 4.02 14.16 22.88
N VAL A 502 2.89 14.20 23.59
CA VAL A 502 2.54 13.19 24.60
C VAL A 502 2.46 11.80 23.99
N PHE A 503 1.81 11.64 22.84
CA PHE A 503 1.74 10.34 22.18
C PHE A 503 3.13 9.81 21.80
N LEU A 504 4.01 10.70 21.34
CA LEU A 504 5.34 10.31 20.84
C LEU A 504 6.34 9.94 21.94
N ILE A 505 6.00 10.10 23.23
CA ILE A 505 6.92 9.82 24.35
C ILE A 505 7.54 8.41 24.28
N PRO A 506 6.81 7.30 24.05
CA PRO A 506 7.43 5.97 24.00
C PRO A 506 8.41 5.85 22.85
N TRP A 507 8.09 6.41 21.68
CA TRP A 507 8.95 6.39 20.51
C TRP A 507 10.21 7.25 20.70
N ILE A 508 10.06 8.48 21.19
CA ILE A 508 11.18 9.39 21.48
C ILE A 508 12.07 8.79 22.57
N GLY A 509 11.48 8.35 23.68
CA GLY A 509 12.19 7.79 24.82
C GLY A 509 13.02 6.58 24.42
N LYS A 510 12.45 5.68 23.62
CA LYS A 510 13.16 4.53 23.06
C LYS A 510 14.34 4.95 22.18
N ASN A 511 14.13 5.87 21.23
CA ASN A 511 15.19 6.28 20.31
C ASN A 511 16.30 7.09 20.99
N LEU A 512 15.98 7.86 22.04
CA LEU A 512 16.96 8.55 22.87
C LEU A 512 17.76 7.57 23.74
N ALA A 513 17.11 6.58 24.35
CA ALA A 513 17.77 5.56 25.17
C ALA A 513 18.79 4.73 24.37
N GLN A 514 18.57 4.58 23.05
CA GLN A 514 19.47 3.85 22.16
C GLN A 514 20.53 4.74 21.49
N SER A 515 20.50 6.06 21.66
CA SER A 515 21.38 6.98 20.91
C SER A 515 22.44 7.62 21.80
N ASP A 516 23.72 7.39 21.48
CA ASP A 516 24.84 8.02 22.20
C ASP A 516 24.95 9.55 21.96
N THR A 517 24.27 10.08 20.93
CA THR A 517 24.28 11.51 20.58
C THR A 517 22.90 11.99 20.17
N ILE A 518 22.52 13.19 20.62
CA ILE A 518 21.22 13.81 20.30
C ILE A 518 21.32 14.51 18.93
N SER A 519 20.75 13.92 17.88
CA SER A 519 20.55 14.57 16.58
C SER A 519 19.17 14.27 16.01
N ILE A 520 18.59 15.20 15.25
CA ILE A 520 17.26 15.05 14.63
C ILE A 520 17.23 13.79 13.75
N SER A 521 18.27 13.57 12.96
CA SER A 521 18.34 12.40 12.09
C SER A 521 18.37 11.10 12.88
N LYS A 522 19.15 11.03 13.98
CA LYS A 522 19.22 9.82 14.82
C LYS A 522 17.91 9.56 15.58
N ILE A 523 17.24 10.60 16.06
CA ILE A 523 15.92 10.47 16.69
C ILE A 523 14.88 9.96 15.69
N LEU A 524 14.88 10.47 14.45
CA LEU A 524 13.93 10.05 13.41
C LEU A 524 14.20 8.64 12.89
N SER A 525 15.47 8.28 12.66
CA SER A 525 15.84 6.96 12.14
C SER A 525 15.84 5.87 13.22
N GLY A 526 16.06 6.24 14.48
CA GLY A 526 16.42 5.31 15.55
C GLY A 526 17.73 4.57 15.27
N GLN A 527 18.14 3.71 16.19
CA GLN A 527 19.10 2.65 15.87
C GLN A 527 18.34 1.39 15.45
N THR A 528 18.81 0.74 14.38
CA THR A 528 18.32 -0.58 13.98
C THR A 528 19.38 -1.61 14.31
N ASN A 529 18.98 -2.83 14.67
CA ASN A 529 19.89 -4.00 14.65
C ASN A 529 20.17 -4.47 13.20
N GLY A 530 20.24 -3.52 12.26
CA GLY A 530 20.52 -3.78 10.85
C GLY A 530 21.96 -4.24 10.63
N PHE A 531 22.22 -4.88 9.49
CA PHE A 531 23.58 -5.12 9.03
C PHE A 531 24.35 -3.78 8.96
N LYS A 532 25.44 -3.64 9.73
CA LYS A 532 26.28 -2.45 9.71
C LYS A 532 27.29 -2.54 8.58
N GLU A 533 27.14 -1.67 7.60
CA GLU A 533 28.06 -1.51 6.48
C GLU A 533 29.32 -0.79 6.97
N ASP A 534 30.46 -1.48 6.99
CA ASP A 534 31.74 -0.91 7.38
C ASP A 534 32.74 -0.98 6.23
N TYR A 535 32.61 -0.03 5.31
CA TYR A 535 33.47 0.09 4.13
C TYR A 535 34.91 0.55 4.47
N SER A 536 35.17 1.00 5.70
CA SER A 536 36.54 1.33 6.16
C SER A 536 37.46 0.09 6.20
N LYS A 537 36.86 -1.11 6.25
CA LYS A 537 37.58 -2.38 6.11
C LYS A 537 38.08 -2.63 4.69
N ILE A 538 37.52 -1.94 3.69
CA ILE A 538 37.88 -2.07 2.28
C ILE A 538 38.77 -0.91 1.84
N TYR A 539 38.38 0.32 2.18
CA TYR A 539 38.99 1.56 1.70
C TYR A 539 39.53 2.39 2.87
N ASN A 540 40.58 3.18 2.62
CA ASN A 540 41.01 4.20 3.58
C ASN A 540 40.04 5.40 3.59
N GLU A 541 40.18 6.30 4.57
CA GLU A 541 39.25 7.44 4.73
C GLU A 541 39.24 8.38 3.51
N GLU A 542 40.39 8.61 2.87
CA GLU A 542 40.48 9.51 1.72
C GLU A 542 39.78 8.93 0.49
N GLU A 543 40.02 7.66 0.17
CA GLU A 543 39.33 6.92 -0.89
C GLU A 543 37.82 6.86 -0.66
N LEU A 544 37.42 6.57 0.58
CA LEU A 544 36.01 6.52 0.95
C LEU A 544 35.35 7.90 0.82
N SER A 545 36.05 8.98 1.18
CA SER A 545 35.56 10.35 1.00
C SER A 545 35.36 10.69 -0.48
N LYS A 546 36.30 10.29 -1.36
CA LYS A 546 36.20 10.48 -2.81
C LYS A 546 35.02 9.69 -3.39
N LEU A 547 34.86 8.41 -3.02
CA LEU A 547 33.72 7.58 -3.41
C LEU A 547 32.39 8.19 -2.93
N ASN A 548 32.30 8.58 -1.66
CA ASN A 548 31.08 9.19 -1.13
C ASN A 548 30.74 10.50 -1.84
N SER A 549 31.74 11.32 -2.18
CA SER A 549 31.53 12.60 -2.88
C SER A 549 30.96 12.42 -4.30
N SER A 550 31.34 11.34 -5.00
CA SER A 550 30.79 11.03 -6.35
C SER A 550 29.39 10.40 -6.29
N ILE A 551 29.02 9.79 -5.16
CA ILE A 551 27.74 9.10 -4.95
C ILE A 551 26.62 10.05 -4.47
N ILE A 552 26.95 11.23 -3.91
CA ILE A 552 25.95 12.20 -3.43
C ILE A 552 25.24 12.89 -4.62
N SER A 553 24.26 12.21 -5.19
CA SER A 553 23.15 12.84 -5.89
C SER A 553 21.97 11.87 -5.98
N SER A 554 21.25 11.66 -4.87
CA SER A 554 19.93 10.99 -4.90
C SER A 554 18.77 12.00 -4.99
N SER A 555 19.08 13.30 -5.06
CA SER A 555 18.12 14.40 -5.19
C SER A 555 17.73 14.67 -6.64
N VAL A 556 16.56 15.27 -6.84
CA VAL A 556 16.21 15.90 -8.12
C VAL A 556 17.24 17.01 -8.42
N SER A 557 17.78 17.03 -9.64
CA SER A 557 18.66 18.11 -10.08
C SER A 557 17.89 19.41 -10.33
N SER A 558 18.58 20.54 -10.46
CA SER A 558 17.96 21.82 -10.85
C SER A 558 17.23 21.75 -12.20
N SER A 559 17.59 20.77 -13.05
CA SER A 559 16.92 20.47 -14.32
C SER A 559 15.61 19.70 -14.18
N GLY A 560 15.19 19.31 -12.98
CA GLY A 560 13.95 18.55 -12.72
C GLY A 560 14.08 17.02 -12.86
N VAL A 561 15.25 16.53 -13.29
CA VAL A 561 15.53 15.09 -13.46
C VAL A 561 16.16 14.53 -12.20
N THR A 562 15.68 13.37 -11.76
CA THR A 562 16.29 12.59 -10.67
C THR A 562 17.28 11.57 -11.22
N SER A 563 18.41 11.43 -10.53
CA SER A 563 19.38 10.34 -10.71
C SER A 563 19.06 9.12 -9.84
N ASN A 564 18.05 9.21 -8.96
CA ASN A 564 17.55 8.07 -8.22
C ASN A 564 16.56 7.29 -9.11
N GLU A 565 17.00 6.12 -9.54
CA GLU A 565 16.27 5.24 -10.44
C GLU A 565 14.87 4.85 -9.90
N ASP A 566 14.75 4.58 -8.59
CA ASP A 566 13.47 4.19 -7.98
C ASP A 566 12.48 5.35 -8.01
N PHE A 567 12.93 6.57 -7.71
CA PHE A 567 12.11 7.78 -7.82
C PHE A 567 11.75 8.09 -9.27
N GLY A 568 12.71 7.94 -10.19
CA GLY A 568 12.52 8.15 -11.61
C GLY A 568 11.46 7.22 -12.22
N ARG A 569 11.37 5.97 -11.73
CA ARG A 569 10.34 5.01 -12.16
C ARG A 569 8.90 5.51 -11.92
N TYR A 570 8.63 6.14 -10.77
CA TYR A 570 7.29 6.66 -10.47
C TYR A 570 7.08 8.07 -11.04
N PHE A 571 8.09 8.92 -10.93
CA PHE A 571 7.97 10.34 -11.23
C PHE A 571 8.18 10.68 -12.71
N GLY A 572 9.02 9.90 -13.40
CA GLY A 572 9.48 10.16 -14.77
C GLY A 572 10.84 10.86 -14.81
N TYR A 573 11.42 10.89 -16.02
CA TYR A 573 12.74 11.48 -16.30
C TYR A 573 12.64 12.75 -17.18
N GLU A 574 11.47 13.41 -17.23
CA GLU A 574 11.28 14.62 -18.04
C GLU A 574 11.92 15.86 -17.37
N LYS A 575 12.46 16.78 -18.19
CA LYS A 575 13.11 18.00 -17.72
C LYS A 575 12.11 19.07 -17.27
N GLY A 576 12.58 20.02 -16.46
CA GLY A 576 11.83 21.17 -15.96
C GLY A 576 10.69 20.77 -15.03
N ILE A 577 9.52 21.38 -15.19
CA ILE A 577 8.33 21.09 -14.36
C ILE A 577 7.40 20.03 -14.94
N ASN A 578 7.80 19.40 -16.04
CA ASN A 578 6.97 18.44 -16.79
C ASN A 578 6.42 17.31 -15.90
N ASN A 579 7.29 16.65 -15.14
CA ASN A 579 6.90 15.54 -14.26
C ASN A 579 5.86 15.96 -13.20
N TYR A 580 5.86 17.23 -12.77
CA TYR A 580 4.90 17.74 -11.78
C TYR A 580 3.55 18.09 -12.42
N ILE A 581 3.54 18.81 -13.55
CA ILE A 581 2.28 19.25 -14.20
C ILE A 581 1.52 18.08 -14.82
N LYS A 582 2.25 17.13 -15.40
CA LYS A 582 1.64 15.93 -16.02
C LYS A 582 1.24 14.88 -15.00
N LEU A 583 1.59 15.05 -13.72
CA LEU A 583 1.40 14.03 -12.70
C LEU A 583 -0.05 13.51 -12.60
N PRO A 584 -1.10 14.34 -12.59
CA PRO A 584 -2.48 13.84 -12.54
C PRO A 584 -2.83 12.94 -13.75
N TRP A 585 -2.34 13.30 -14.93
CA TRP A 585 -2.53 12.51 -16.15
C TRP A 585 -1.71 11.23 -16.13
N ASN A 586 -0.41 11.33 -15.83
CA ASN A 586 0.50 10.18 -15.82
C ASN A 586 0.11 9.14 -14.77
N LEU A 587 -0.43 9.55 -13.63
CA LEU A 587 -0.94 8.62 -12.62
C LEU A 587 -2.25 7.97 -13.05
N THR A 588 -3.20 8.75 -13.58
CA THR A 588 -4.48 8.22 -14.06
C THR A 588 -4.28 7.23 -15.20
N MET A 589 -3.41 7.56 -16.16
CA MET A 589 -3.16 6.72 -17.33
C MET A 589 -2.05 5.67 -17.10
N GLN A 590 -1.38 5.72 -15.95
CA GLN A 590 -0.23 4.89 -15.60
C GLN A 590 0.93 4.93 -16.61
N LYS A 591 1.23 6.12 -17.13
CA LYS A 591 2.25 6.33 -18.17
C LYS A 591 3.68 5.96 -17.71
N ASN A 592 4.02 6.25 -16.46
CA ASN A 592 5.36 6.00 -15.91
C ASN A 592 5.49 4.58 -15.34
N GLN A 593 4.59 4.24 -14.41
CA GLN A 593 4.58 2.93 -13.76
C GLN A 593 3.16 2.35 -13.75
N GLY A 594 2.98 1.29 -14.55
CA GLY A 594 1.76 0.49 -14.59
C GLY A 594 1.69 -0.59 -13.51
N GLY A 595 0.45 -0.94 -13.15
CA GLY A 595 0.11 -2.00 -12.20
C GLY A 595 -0.88 -1.55 -11.15
N GLU A 596 -1.58 -2.51 -10.54
CA GLU A 596 -2.66 -2.24 -9.57
C GLU A 596 -2.22 -1.32 -8.42
N PHE A 597 -0.97 -1.44 -7.99
CA PHE A 597 -0.41 -0.72 -6.86
C PHE A 597 -0.22 0.80 -7.08
N THR A 598 -0.29 1.29 -8.32
CA THR A 598 -0.25 2.72 -8.65
C THR A 598 -1.57 3.25 -9.20
N ASP A 599 -2.57 2.39 -9.43
CA ASP A 599 -3.82 2.81 -10.07
C ASP A 599 -4.77 3.50 -9.08
N ILE A 600 -5.07 4.76 -9.38
CA ILE A 600 -6.01 5.60 -8.62
C ILE A 600 -7.37 5.74 -9.30
N THR A 601 -7.59 5.04 -10.42
CA THR A 601 -8.78 5.11 -11.30
C THR A 601 -8.92 6.42 -12.06
N PHE A 602 -9.74 6.40 -13.13
CA PHE A 602 -10.09 7.61 -13.88
C PHE A 602 -11.02 8.58 -13.13
N LEU A 603 -11.66 8.15 -12.04
CA LEU A 603 -12.76 8.87 -11.40
C LEU A 603 -12.35 10.24 -10.87
N PHE A 604 -11.13 10.37 -10.33
CA PHE A 604 -10.64 11.66 -9.85
C PHE A 604 -10.48 12.67 -10.97
N LEU A 605 -9.82 12.27 -12.06
CA LEU A 605 -9.58 13.14 -13.20
C LEU A 605 -10.90 13.48 -13.92
N ALA A 606 -11.83 12.52 -14.05
CA ALA A 606 -13.12 12.72 -14.70
C ALA A 606 -14.10 13.60 -13.90
N LEU A 607 -14.18 13.41 -12.57
CA LEU A 607 -15.19 14.05 -11.74
C LEU A 607 -14.71 15.35 -11.08
N LEU A 608 -13.50 15.40 -10.53
CA LEU A 608 -13.07 16.52 -9.68
C LEU A 608 -13.11 17.88 -10.40
N PRO A 609 -12.68 18.03 -11.67
CA PRO A 609 -12.76 19.31 -12.38
C PRO A 609 -14.19 19.80 -12.65
N THR A 610 -15.09 18.88 -12.99
CA THR A 610 -16.41 19.13 -13.57
C THR A 610 -17.52 19.16 -12.52
N ILE A 611 -17.45 18.29 -11.51
CA ILE A 611 -18.48 18.23 -10.45
C ILE A 611 -18.54 19.52 -9.63
N LEU A 612 -17.43 20.26 -9.59
CA LEU A 612 -17.33 21.53 -8.90
C LEU A 612 -18.04 22.69 -9.62
N LEU A 613 -18.52 22.47 -10.86
CA LEU A 613 -19.39 23.42 -11.57
C LEU A 613 -20.76 23.60 -10.88
N PHE A 614 -21.18 22.59 -10.12
CA PHE A 614 -22.49 22.56 -9.43
C PHE A 614 -22.48 23.29 -8.08
N LEU A 615 -21.31 23.74 -7.60
CA LEU A 615 -21.25 24.60 -6.43
C LEU A 615 -22.10 25.87 -6.64
N PRO A 616 -22.63 26.46 -5.56
CA PRO A 616 -23.47 27.66 -5.69
C PRO A 616 -22.60 28.92 -5.80
N TYR A 617 -22.33 29.33 -7.04
CA TYR A 617 -21.57 30.54 -7.34
C TYR A 617 -22.41 31.82 -7.23
N ARG A 618 -21.75 32.96 -7.00
CA ARG A 618 -22.37 34.28 -6.96
C ARG A 618 -22.97 34.69 -8.32
N ARG A 619 -22.29 34.34 -9.41
CA ARG A 619 -22.75 34.55 -10.80
C ARG A 619 -22.68 33.25 -11.59
N ASN A 620 -23.57 33.10 -12.56
CA ASN A 620 -23.75 31.85 -13.30
C ASN A 620 -22.60 31.48 -14.23
N TYR A 621 -21.79 32.46 -14.69
CA TYR A 621 -20.70 32.21 -15.64
C TYR A 621 -19.35 31.86 -14.98
N PHE A 622 -19.14 32.21 -13.72
CA PHE A 622 -17.93 31.90 -12.95
C PHE A 622 -17.50 30.41 -12.93
N PRO A 623 -18.40 29.42 -12.85
CA PRO A 623 -17.99 28.02 -12.96
C PRO A 623 -17.21 27.70 -14.24
N TYR A 624 -17.60 28.29 -15.38
CA TYR A 624 -16.99 27.97 -16.68
C TYR A 624 -15.56 28.52 -16.82
N VAL A 625 -15.27 29.70 -16.24
CA VAL A 625 -13.92 30.27 -16.24
C VAL A 625 -12.90 29.32 -15.58
N LEU A 626 -13.34 28.54 -14.59
CA LEU A 626 -12.47 27.65 -13.83
C LEU A 626 -12.17 26.33 -14.55
N ILE A 627 -13.00 25.93 -15.52
CA ILE A 627 -12.80 24.66 -16.23
C ILE A 627 -12.00 24.82 -17.52
N ILE A 628 -11.98 26.02 -18.11
CA ILE A 628 -11.23 26.31 -19.34
C ILE A 628 -9.74 25.92 -19.23
N PRO A 629 -8.99 26.32 -18.18
CA PRO A 629 -7.58 25.93 -18.07
C PRO A 629 -7.38 24.42 -17.94
N ILE A 630 -8.34 23.71 -17.33
CA ILE A 630 -8.26 22.26 -17.15
C ILE A 630 -8.55 21.55 -18.47
N LEU A 631 -9.57 21.99 -19.22
CA LEU A 631 -9.86 21.50 -20.56
C LEU A 631 -8.67 21.73 -21.49
N PHE A 632 -8.08 22.93 -21.44
CA PHE A 632 -6.87 23.23 -22.20
C PHE A 632 -5.72 22.29 -21.82
N LEU A 633 -5.46 22.08 -20.52
CA LEU A 633 -4.43 21.15 -20.08
C LEU A 633 -4.68 19.73 -20.57
N VAL A 634 -5.91 19.21 -20.45
CA VAL A 634 -6.24 17.86 -20.97
C VAL A 634 -6.03 17.79 -22.48
N LEU A 635 -6.47 18.79 -23.26
CA LEU A 635 -6.20 18.85 -24.69
C LEU A 635 -4.71 18.86 -25.01
N CYS A 636 -3.90 19.63 -24.26
CA CYS A 636 -2.45 19.64 -24.40
C CYS A 636 -1.81 18.28 -24.15
N LEU A 637 -2.38 17.47 -23.25
CA LEU A 637 -1.84 16.15 -22.90
C LEU A 637 -2.37 15.02 -23.80
N SER A 638 -3.56 15.21 -24.36
CA SER A 638 -4.29 14.25 -25.19
C SER A 638 -3.85 14.25 -26.67
N ILE A 639 -3.39 15.39 -27.20
CA ILE A 639 -3.05 15.55 -28.63
C ILE A 639 -1.51 15.45 -28.80
N PRO A 640 -0.97 14.45 -29.53
CA PRO A 640 0.48 14.21 -29.60
C PRO A 640 1.33 15.43 -30.02
N GLY A 641 0.93 16.14 -31.08
CA GLY A 641 1.67 17.32 -31.56
C GLY A 641 1.66 18.49 -30.56
N VAL A 642 0.54 18.70 -29.86
CA VAL A 642 0.43 19.72 -28.81
C VAL A 642 1.23 19.31 -27.57
N LEU A 643 1.21 18.02 -27.22
CA LEU A 643 1.97 17.47 -26.10
C LEU A 643 3.47 17.71 -26.28
N GLU A 644 4.00 17.55 -27.50
CA GLU A 644 5.42 17.80 -27.77
C GLU A 644 5.80 19.28 -27.51
N VAL A 645 5.04 20.22 -28.07
CA VAL A 645 5.24 21.66 -27.88
C VAL A 645 5.12 22.04 -26.40
N PHE A 646 4.07 21.55 -25.75
CA PHE A 646 3.84 21.75 -24.31
C PHE A 646 5.00 21.22 -23.47
N THR A 647 5.50 20.03 -23.80
CA THR A 647 6.63 19.39 -23.10
C THR A 647 7.90 20.22 -23.23
N LYS A 648 8.21 20.74 -24.43
CA LYS A 648 9.36 21.62 -24.67
C LYS A 648 9.23 22.92 -23.88
N ALA A 649 8.05 23.54 -23.85
CA ALA A 649 7.80 24.77 -23.10
C ALA A 649 8.02 24.57 -21.59
N MET A 650 7.44 23.52 -21.01
CA MET A 650 7.56 23.24 -19.58
C MET A 650 8.96 22.78 -19.16
N ALA A 651 9.78 22.26 -20.10
CA ALA A 651 11.16 21.87 -19.83
C ALA A 651 12.08 23.08 -19.53
N ASN A 652 11.71 24.28 -19.99
CA ASN A 652 12.50 25.50 -19.78
C ASN A 652 12.33 26.09 -18.36
N ILE A 653 11.30 25.67 -17.61
CA ILE A 653 11.06 26.15 -16.25
C ILE A 653 11.85 25.27 -15.27
N LYS A 654 13.01 25.77 -14.82
CA LYS A 654 13.93 25.05 -13.90
C LYS A 654 13.52 25.17 -12.43
N LEU A 655 14.06 24.28 -11.60
CA LEU A 655 13.90 24.32 -10.15
C LEU A 655 14.94 25.25 -9.50
N PRO A 656 14.61 25.95 -8.40
CA PRO A 656 13.39 25.85 -7.60
C PRO A 656 12.22 26.74 -8.08
N PHE A 657 12.41 27.61 -9.08
CA PHE A 657 11.36 28.52 -9.58
C PHE A 657 10.10 27.75 -10.05
N GLY A 658 10.28 26.57 -10.63
CA GLY A 658 9.19 25.67 -10.96
C GLY A 658 8.27 25.31 -9.78
N TYR A 659 8.80 25.17 -8.57
CA TYR A 659 7.97 24.94 -7.37
C TYR A 659 7.08 26.13 -7.04
N ILE A 660 7.59 27.36 -7.24
CA ILE A 660 6.82 28.59 -7.05
C ILE A 660 5.70 28.67 -8.08
N PHE A 661 5.98 28.32 -9.34
CA PHE A 661 4.96 28.25 -10.39
C PHE A 661 3.82 27.29 -10.04
N ILE A 662 4.16 26.07 -9.58
CA ILE A 662 3.17 25.07 -9.15
C ILE A 662 2.34 25.61 -7.98
N LEU A 663 2.99 26.15 -6.93
CA LEU A 663 2.30 26.72 -5.78
C LEU A 663 1.35 27.85 -6.19
N PHE A 664 1.82 28.76 -7.04
CA PHE A 664 1.06 29.90 -7.52
C PHE A 664 -0.18 29.46 -8.31
N SER A 665 -0.05 28.44 -9.17
CA SER A 665 -1.19 27.89 -9.92
C SER A 665 -2.30 27.36 -8.99
N LEU A 666 -1.91 26.71 -7.89
CA LEU A 666 -2.84 26.21 -6.88
C LEU A 666 -3.44 27.35 -6.04
N LEU A 667 -2.66 28.37 -5.69
CA LEU A 667 -3.15 29.53 -4.93
C LEU A 667 -4.12 30.40 -5.75
N ILE A 668 -3.91 30.54 -7.07
CA ILE A 668 -4.90 31.17 -7.95
C ILE A 668 -6.23 30.43 -7.83
N PHE A 669 -6.21 29.10 -7.95
CA PHE A 669 -7.43 28.30 -7.82
C PHE A 669 -8.13 28.52 -6.46
N LEU A 670 -7.35 28.64 -5.38
CA LEU A 670 -7.86 29.00 -4.04
C LEU A 670 -8.57 30.35 -4.04
N VAL A 671 -7.89 31.40 -4.48
CA VAL A 671 -8.38 32.79 -4.43
C VAL A 671 -9.66 32.92 -5.25
N PHE A 672 -9.66 32.39 -6.47
CA PHE A 672 -10.84 32.39 -7.33
C PHE A 672 -12.01 31.63 -6.67
N ARG A 673 -11.80 30.43 -6.12
CA ARG A 673 -12.89 29.69 -5.45
C ARG A 673 -13.39 30.39 -4.18
N TYR A 674 -12.50 31.03 -3.42
CA TYR A 674 -12.88 31.74 -2.20
C TYR A 674 -13.79 32.94 -2.49
N LEU A 675 -13.49 33.70 -3.54
CA LEU A 675 -14.21 34.92 -3.93
C LEU A 675 -15.55 34.65 -4.62
N LEU A 676 -15.65 33.55 -5.39
CA LEU A 676 -16.75 33.34 -6.33
C LEU A 676 -17.92 32.50 -5.77
N VAL A 677 -17.71 31.72 -4.71
CA VAL A 677 -18.74 30.82 -4.15
C VAL A 677 -19.52 31.50 -3.00
N LYS A 678 -20.84 31.27 -2.93
CA LYS A 678 -21.75 31.85 -1.92
C LYS A 678 -21.39 31.42 -0.48
N GLY A 679 -21.87 32.14 0.53
CA GLY A 679 -21.56 31.93 1.95
C GLY A 679 -22.42 30.88 2.68
N VAL A 680 -22.79 29.77 2.04
CA VAL A 680 -23.64 28.70 2.64
C VAL A 680 -22.80 27.71 3.46
N LYS A 681 -23.43 26.98 4.38
CA LYS A 681 -22.80 26.02 5.32
C LYS A 681 -21.86 25.01 4.66
N ASN A 682 -22.31 24.24 3.67
CA ASN A 682 -21.48 23.21 3.02
C ASN A 682 -20.30 23.81 2.24
N ILE A 683 -20.39 25.07 1.82
CA ILE A 683 -19.27 25.79 1.20
C ILE A 683 -18.18 26.15 2.22
N LYS A 684 -18.52 26.32 3.50
CA LYS A 684 -17.52 26.56 4.55
C LYS A 684 -16.62 25.33 4.72
N ILE A 685 -17.23 24.14 4.78
CA ILE A 685 -16.51 22.87 4.79
C ILE A 685 -15.69 22.73 3.50
N PHE A 686 -16.28 23.05 2.34
CA PHE A 686 -15.56 23.06 1.07
C PHE A 686 -14.31 23.95 1.11
N LYS A 687 -14.40 25.17 1.64
CA LYS A 687 -13.29 26.12 1.74
C LYS A 687 -12.18 25.61 2.67
N ILE A 688 -12.56 25.08 3.84
CA ILE A 688 -11.63 24.45 4.78
C ILE A 688 -10.90 23.29 4.09
N ASN A 689 -11.65 22.41 3.43
CA ASN A 689 -11.10 21.25 2.74
C ASN A 689 -10.26 21.62 1.53
N LEU A 690 -10.60 22.70 0.82
CA LEU A 690 -9.84 23.21 -0.31
C LEU A 690 -8.45 23.71 0.13
N ILE A 691 -8.36 24.44 1.25
CA ILE A 691 -7.08 24.89 1.81
C ILE A 691 -6.22 23.68 2.19
N PHE A 692 -6.80 22.72 2.92
CA PHE A 692 -6.12 21.48 3.30
C PHE A 692 -5.60 20.75 2.07
N THR A 693 -6.48 20.48 1.11
CA THR A 693 -6.17 19.71 -0.11
C THR A 693 -5.09 20.42 -0.93
N ILE A 694 -5.18 21.73 -1.14
CA ILE A 694 -4.17 22.48 -1.90
C ILE A 694 -2.79 22.37 -1.24
N PHE A 695 -2.69 22.62 0.06
CA PHE A 695 -1.39 22.61 0.71
C PHE A 695 -0.82 21.18 0.83
N TYR A 696 -1.66 20.22 1.21
CA TYR A 696 -1.28 18.82 1.34
C TYR A 696 -0.84 18.23 -0.01
N THR A 697 -1.66 18.40 -1.06
CA THR A 697 -1.33 17.94 -2.41
C THR A 697 -0.10 18.64 -2.95
N PHE A 698 0.09 19.94 -2.69
CA PHE A 698 1.32 20.63 -3.08
C PHE A 698 2.56 19.96 -2.47
N LEU A 699 2.58 19.76 -1.15
CA LEU A 699 3.70 19.10 -0.47
C LEU A 699 3.95 17.69 -1.03
N TRP A 700 2.89 16.92 -1.24
CA TRP A 700 2.99 15.60 -1.85
C TRP A 700 3.56 15.67 -3.28
N THR A 701 3.06 16.58 -4.13
CA THR A 701 3.51 16.74 -5.52
C THR A 701 5.01 17.02 -5.59
N ILE A 702 5.54 17.86 -4.69
CA ILE A 702 6.96 18.24 -4.74
C ILE A 702 7.90 17.23 -4.06
N SER A 703 7.42 16.40 -3.13
CA SER A 703 8.26 15.53 -2.28
C SER A 703 8.06 14.02 -2.46
N ALA A 704 6.95 13.58 -3.06
CA ALA A 704 6.57 12.17 -3.04
C ALA A 704 6.83 11.42 -4.36
N PHE A 705 7.40 12.06 -5.38
CA PHE A 705 7.79 11.40 -6.64
C PHE A 705 6.64 10.67 -7.35
N GLY A 706 5.40 11.12 -7.17
CA GLY A 706 4.23 10.43 -7.71
C GLY A 706 3.87 9.13 -6.99
N ILE A 707 4.53 8.78 -5.89
CA ILE A 707 4.17 7.63 -5.05
C ILE A 707 2.83 7.94 -4.35
N VAL A 708 1.79 7.33 -4.89
CA VAL A 708 0.38 7.61 -4.58
C VAL A 708 -0.02 7.36 -3.13
N TRP A 709 0.64 6.45 -2.43
CA TRP A 709 0.34 6.13 -1.03
C TRP A 709 1.10 7.00 -0.01
N TYR A 710 2.12 7.75 -0.41
CA TYR A 710 2.74 8.75 0.48
C TYR A 710 1.78 9.92 0.78
N GLY A 711 0.78 10.12 -0.09
CA GLY A 711 -0.23 11.16 -0.02
C GLY A 711 -1.62 10.66 0.35
N ILE A 712 -1.79 9.57 1.11
CA ILE A 712 -3.10 8.90 1.26
C ILE A 712 -4.25 9.81 1.69
N MET A 713 -4.00 10.87 2.50
CA MET A 713 -5.04 11.83 2.91
C MET A 713 -5.50 12.81 1.83
N MET A 714 -4.78 12.91 0.71
CA MET A 714 -5.23 13.65 -0.47
C MET A 714 -6.54 13.10 -0.99
N TYR A 715 -6.73 11.77 -0.96
CA TYR A 715 -7.95 11.13 -1.44
C TYR A 715 -9.17 11.51 -0.61
N PHE A 716 -9.04 11.69 0.71
CA PHE A 716 -10.13 12.24 1.52
C PHE A 716 -10.49 13.66 1.05
N GLY A 717 -9.48 14.50 0.82
CA GLY A 717 -9.67 15.84 0.28
C GLY A 717 -10.46 15.84 -1.02
N PHE A 718 -10.05 15.02 -1.99
CA PHE A 718 -10.72 14.87 -3.29
C PHE A 718 -12.12 14.26 -3.18
N LEU A 719 -12.29 13.18 -2.42
CA LEU A 719 -13.57 12.51 -2.23
C LEU A 719 -14.58 13.41 -1.54
N LEU A 720 -14.16 14.22 -0.55
CA LEU A 720 -15.04 15.20 0.09
C LEU A 720 -15.43 16.32 -0.88
N MET A 721 -14.53 16.79 -1.75
CA MET A 721 -14.87 17.75 -2.80
C MET A 721 -15.87 17.18 -3.81
N ILE A 722 -15.66 15.92 -4.25
CA ILE A 722 -16.60 15.20 -5.11
C ILE A 722 -17.96 15.06 -4.41
N ALA A 723 -17.97 14.66 -3.13
CA ALA A 723 -19.19 14.50 -2.35
C ALA A 723 -19.98 15.82 -2.21
N ILE A 724 -19.30 16.95 -1.96
CA ILE A 724 -19.93 18.29 -1.92
C ILE A 724 -20.47 18.68 -3.30
N GLY A 725 -19.75 18.39 -4.39
CA GLY A 725 -20.22 18.63 -5.75
C GLY A 725 -21.49 17.83 -6.08
N ILE A 726 -21.48 16.53 -5.77
CA ILE A 726 -22.64 15.63 -5.95
C ILE A 726 -23.80 16.07 -5.05
N TYR A 727 -23.54 16.55 -3.84
CA TYR A 727 -24.57 17.12 -2.97
C TYR A 727 -25.32 18.25 -3.69
N TYR A 728 -24.64 19.27 -4.21
CA TYR A 728 -25.32 20.37 -4.90
C TYR A 728 -25.94 19.99 -6.24
N LEU A 729 -25.45 18.92 -6.86
CA LEU A 729 -26.04 18.36 -8.07
C LEU A 729 -27.34 17.60 -7.77
N SER A 730 -27.42 16.92 -6.62
CA SER A 730 -28.50 15.98 -6.28
C SER A 730 -29.42 16.42 -5.14
N ASN A 731 -29.15 17.55 -4.47
CA ASN A 731 -29.90 17.96 -3.29
C ASN A 731 -31.31 18.45 -3.65
N TYR A 732 -32.27 18.20 -2.78
CA TYR A 732 -33.62 18.73 -2.88
C TYR A 732 -34.21 18.92 -1.48
N ASP A 733 -35.25 19.75 -1.42
CA ASP A 733 -36.04 19.99 -0.23
C ASP A 733 -37.53 20.07 -0.57
N ASN A 734 -38.37 20.28 0.44
CA ASN A 734 -39.83 20.40 0.25
C ASN A 734 -40.26 21.65 -0.55
N LYS A 735 -39.34 22.60 -0.80
CA LYS A 735 -39.63 23.84 -1.56
C LYS A 735 -39.15 23.73 -3.01
N THR A 736 -38.41 22.69 -3.36
CA THR A 736 -37.85 22.49 -4.69
C THR A 736 -38.97 22.14 -5.68
N SER A 737 -39.04 22.84 -6.82
CA SER A 737 -40.05 22.58 -7.85
C SER A 737 -39.88 21.19 -8.48
N GLU A 738 -40.98 20.56 -8.89
CA GLU A 738 -40.95 19.23 -9.52
C GLU A 738 -40.09 19.18 -10.79
N LYS A 739 -40.15 20.22 -11.62
CA LYS A 739 -39.31 20.35 -12.81
C LYS A 739 -37.82 20.37 -12.46
N GLU A 740 -37.45 21.05 -11.36
CA GLU A 740 -36.07 21.06 -10.87
C GLU A 740 -35.65 19.70 -10.30
N ILE A 741 -36.54 19.01 -9.57
CA ILE A 741 -36.31 17.64 -9.08
C ILE A 741 -36.01 16.71 -10.26
N ASN A 742 -36.82 16.71 -11.32
CA ASN A 742 -36.61 15.84 -12.48
C ASN A 742 -35.25 16.07 -13.16
N VAL A 743 -34.81 17.33 -13.27
CA VAL A 743 -33.50 17.67 -13.82
C VAL A 743 -32.35 17.22 -12.90
N LYS A 744 -32.53 17.33 -11.58
CA LYS A 744 -31.56 16.82 -10.60
C LYS A 744 -31.50 15.29 -10.58
N ILE A 745 -32.62 14.60 -10.84
CA ILE A 745 -32.65 13.14 -11.02
C ILE A 745 -31.79 12.74 -12.22
N PHE A 746 -31.98 13.40 -13.37
CA PHE A 746 -31.17 13.13 -14.56
C PHE A 746 -29.68 13.35 -14.31
N GLY A 747 -29.31 14.45 -13.64
CA GLY A 747 -27.91 14.68 -13.26
C GLY A 747 -27.37 13.60 -12.32
N SER A 748 -28.16 13.21 -11.31
CA SER A 748 -27.75 12.18 -10.33
C SER A 748 -27.51 10.83 -10.99
N LEU A 749 -28.39 10.45 -11.93
CA LEU A 749 -28.22 9.24 -12.75
C LEU A 749 -26.97 9.33 -13.64
N ALA A 750 -26.71 10.48 -14.27
CA ALA A 750 -25.52 10.64 -15.11
C ALA A 750 -24.21 10.45 -14.32
N VAL A 751 -24.07 11.09 -13.15
CA VAL A 751 -22.88 10.90 -12.30
C VAL A 751 -22.79 9.47 -11.78
N PHE A 752 -23.91 8.89 -11.36
CA PHE A 752 -23.94 7.51 -10.89
C PHE A 752 -23.53 6.54 -11.99
N SER A 753 -23.98 6.73 -13.24
CA SER A 753 -23.59 5.93 -14.40
C SER A 753 -22.09 6.04 -14.71
N ILE A 754 -21.49 7.24 -14.63
CA ILE A 754 -20.04 7.42 -14.80
C ILE A 754 -19.26 6.57 -13.77
N ILE A 755 -19.73 6.53 -12.53
CA ILE A 755 -19.09 5.74 -11.46
C ILE A 755 -19.36 4.24 -11.63
N CYS A 756 -20.60 3.86 -11.98
CA CYS A 756 -20.95 2.48 -12.29
C CYS A 756 -20.12 1.92 -13.45
N PHE A 757 -19.75 2.75 -14.42
CA PHE A 757 -18.83 2.35 -15.49
C PHE A 757 -17.51 1.83 -14.92
N HIS A 758 -16.91 2.50 -13.93
CA HIS A 758 -15.73 1.98 -13.24
C HIS A 758 -16.02 0.64 -12.52
N PHE A 759 -17.16 0.52 -11.85
CA PHE A 759 -17.48 -0.71 -11.13
C PHE A 759 -17.64 -1.92 -12.05
N PHE A 760 -18.33 -1.76 -13.19
CA PHE A 760 -18.56 -2.85 -14.13
C PHE A 760 -17.33 -3.20 -14.97
N PHE A 761 -16.52 -2.21 -15.37
CA PHE A 761 -15.38 -2.44 -16.28
C PHE A 761 -14.03 -2.64 -15.56
N SER A 762 -13.90 -2.20 -14.30
CA SER A 762 -12.69 -2.45 -13.48
C SER A 762 -13.00 -3.25 -12.23
N THR A 763 -13.87 -2.76 -11.34
CA THR A 763 -13.96 -3.31 -9.97
C THR A 763 -14.45 -4.75 -9.92
N PHE A 764 -15.53 -5.09 -10.62
CA PHE A 764 -16.04 -6.47 -10.67
C PHE A 764 -15.08 -7.42 -11.40
N PRO A 765 -14.58 -7.10 -12.61
CA PRO A 765 -13.55 -7.89 -13.28
C PRO A 765 -12.31 -8.12 -12.40
N HIS A 766 -11.77 -7.06 -11.81
CA HIS A 766 -10.59 -7.10 -10.95
C HIS A 766 -10.82 -7.96 -9.70
N GLY A 767 -11.93 -7.73 -9.01
CA GLY A 767 -12.30 -8.54 -7.86
C GLY A 767 -12.43 -10.02 -8.23
N PHE A 768 -13.07 -10.33 -9.36
CA PHE A 768 -13.24 -11.72 -9.78
C PHE A 768 -11.91 -12.36 -10.21
N ASN A 769 -11.04 -11.62 -10.89
CA ASN A 769 -9.68 -12.06 -11.19
C ASN A 769 -8.88 -12.32 -9.90
N ASN A 770 -9.02 -11.47 -8.88
CA ASN A 770 -8.41 -11.70 -7.57
C ASN A 770 -9.00 -12.93 -6.88
N LEU A 771 -10.30 -13.18 -6.99
CA LEU A 771 -10.93 -14.38 -6.46
C LEU A 771 -10.40 -15.65 -7.15
N LYS A 772 -10.28 -15.65 -8.48
CA LYS A 772 -9.65 -16.76 -9.25
C LYS A 772 -8.20 -16.97 -8.86
N ASN A 773 -7.49 -15.90 -8.49
CA ASN A 773 -6.10 -15.95 -8.05
C ASN A 773 -5.96 -16.10 -6.52
N ALA A 774 -7.05 -16.43 -5.81
CA ALA A 774 -7.03 -16.71 -4.37
C ALA A 774 -6.51 -18.13 -4.11
N TRP A 775 -5.22 -18.35 -4.38
CA TRP A 775 -4.53 -19.65 -4.28
C TRP A 775 -4.54 -20.24 -2.85
N TYR A 776 -3.87 -21.39 -2.68
CA TYR A 776 -3.69 -22.09 -1.40
C TYR A 776 -4.97 -22.74 -0.84
N LEU A 777 -5.76 -23.42 -1.70
CA LEU A 777 -7.00 -24.09 -1.28
C LEU A 777 -6.79 -25.13 -0.18
N ASP A 778 -5.69 -25.86 -0.22
CA ASP A 778 -5.36 -26.85 0.81
C ASP A 778 -5.11 -26.18 2.17
N PHE A 779 -4.43 -25.03 2.20
CA PHE A 779 -4.31 -24.22 3.42
C PHE A 779 -5.64 -23.61 3.87
N LYS A 780 -6.45 -23.10 2.93
CA LYS A 780 -7.79 -22.56 3.22
C LYS A 780 -8.69 -23.63 3.86
N THR A 781 -8.54 -24.90 3.46
CA THR A 781 -9.25 -26.06 4.03
C THR A 781 -8.51 -26.74 5.18
N SER A 782 -7.39 -26.17 5.65
CA SER A 782 -6.59 -26.67 6.77
C SER A 782 -5.98 -28.08 6.56
N LYS A 783 -5.76 -28.48 5.31
CA LYS A 783 -5.03 -29.72 4.97
C LYS A 783 -3.52 -29.54 5.10
N THR A 784 -3.02 -28.34 4.85
CA THR A 784 -1.61 -27.95 5.04
C THR A 784 -1.49 -26.85 6.09
N THR A 785 -0.31 -26.79 6.72
CA THR A 785 0.06 -25.72 7.65
C THR A 785 0.78 -24.58 6.93
N SER A 786 0.89 -23.41 7.59
CA SER A 786 1.65 -22.27 7.04
C SER A 786 3.09 -22.63 6.74
N ASP A 787 3.73 -23.39 7.63
CA ASP A 787 5.15 -23.75 7.51
C ASP A 787 5.35 -24.76 6.36
N GLU A 788 4.46 -25.73 6.19
CA GLU A 788 4.51 -26.68 5.06
C GLU A 788 4.35 -26.01 3.71
N ASP A 789 3.36 -25.11 3.58
CA ASP A 789 3.04 -24.47 2.31
C ASP A 789 4.21 -23.64 1.75
N VAL A 790 5.08 -23.09 2.61
CA VAL A 790 6.29 -22.38 2.17
C VAL A 790 7.16 -23.27 1.28
N PHE A 791 7.32 -24.53 1.65
CA PHE A 791 8.17 -25.48 0.91
C PHE A 791 7.42 -26.15 -0.25
N LEU A 792 6.12 -26.42 -0.09
CA LEU A 792 5.31 -27.03 -1.15
C LEU A 792 5.12 -26.10 -2.35
N GLN A 793 5.03 -24.79 -2.11
CA GLN A 793 4.75 -23.79 -3.14
C GLN A 793 6.04 -23.24 -3.79
N HIS A 794 7.20 -23.49 -3.17
CA HIS A 794 8.49 -23.02 -3.65
C HIS A 794 9.52 -24.16 -3.68
N SER A 795 9.52 -24.92 -4.77
CA SER A 795 10.55 -25.92 -5.02
C SER A 795 11.94 -25.26 -5.01
N GLY A 796 12.82 -25.78 -4.16
CA GLY A 796 14.18 -25.23 -3.92
C GLY A 796 14.34 -24.40 -2.65
N TYR A 797 13.26 -24.06 -1.93
CA TYR A 797 13.38 -23.37 -0.63
C TYR A 797 13.94 -24.27 0.47
N SER A 798 13.73 -25.58 0.40
CA SER A 798 14.21 -26.53 1.41
C SER A 798 15.71 -26.42 1.60
N LYS A 799 16.50 -26.70 0.54
CA LYS A 799 17.96 -26.58 0.57
C LYS A 799 18.44 -25.16 0.87
N LEU A 800 17.82 -24.15 0.25
CA LEU A 800 18.22 -22.76 0.43
C LEU A 800 18.04 -22.30 1.88
N LEU A 801 16.85 -22.49 2.47
CA LEU A 801 16.58 -22.08 3.85
C LEU A 801 17.31 -22.95 4.87
N PHE A 802 17.47 -24.26 4.61
CA PHE A 802 18.31 -25.12 5.44
C PHE A 802 19.74 -24.59 5.51
N GLU A 803 20.30 -24.20 4.36
CA GLU A 803 21.65 -23.63 4.29
C GLU A 803 21.77 -22.29 5.03
N LEU A 804 20.77 -21.42 4.89
CA LEU A 804 20.79 -20.09 5.51
C LEU A 804 20.41 -20.10 6.99
N ASN A 805 19.54 -21.00 7.45
CA ASN A 805 19.00 -20.95 8.81
C ASN A 805 19.69 -21.93 9.77
N ILE A 806 20.25 -23.05 9.27
CA ILE A 806 20.84 -24.10 10.11
C ILE A 806 22.36 -24.05 10.07
N LEU A 807 22.99 -24.05 11.25
CA LEU A 807 24.45 -24.06 11.43
C LEU A 807 25.08 -25.26 10.71
N PRO A 808 26.12 -25.05 9.86
CA PRO A 808 26.74 -26.11 9.07
C PRO A 808 27.09 -27.38 9.86
N GLU A 809 27.73 -27.21 11.01
CA GLU A 809 28.21 -28.26 11.90
C GLU A 809 27.08 -29.03 12.61
N LYS A 810 25.87 -28.46 12.70
CA LYS A 810 24.71 -29.05 13.38
C LYS A 810 23.67 -29.66 12.43
N ARG A 811 23.86 -29.56 11.12
CA ARG A 811 22.88 -30.00 10.11
C ARG A 811 22.50 -31.47 10.19
N SER A 812 23.49 -32.37 10.36
CA SER A 812 23.21 -33.80 10.47
C SER A 812 22.49 -34.16 11.77
N GLU A 813 22.79 -33.45 12.85
CA GLU A 813 22.09 -33.58 14.14
C GLU A 813 20.63 -33.12 14.01
N PHE A 814 20.41 -31.95 13.41
CA PHE A 814 19.09 -31.40 13.12
C PHE A 814 18.21 -32.36 12.31
N ILE A 815 18.76 -32.98 11.25
CA ILE A 815 18.00 -33.94 10.42
C ILE A 815 17.58 -35.14 11.28
N LYS A 816 18.51 -35.70 12.06
CA LYS A 816 18.25 -36.87 12.91
C LYS A 816 17.25 -36.57 14.03
N SER A 817 17.30 -35.38 14.64
CA SER A 817 16.40 -35.01 15.73
C SER A 817 14.96 -34.79 15.27
N ASN A 818 14.75 -34.40 14.01
CA ASN A 818 13.43 -34.14 13.44
C ASN A 818 12.77 -35.35 12.75
N ILE A 819 13.43 -36.52 12.73
CA ILE A 819 12.90 -37.74 12.12
C ILE A 819 12.67 -38.82 13.18
N SER A 820 11.56 -39.55 13.07
CA SER A 820 11.29 -40.69 13.95
C SER A 820 12.42 -41.73 13.88
N LYS A 821 12.93 -42.15 15.05
CA LYS A 821 13.97 -43.19 15.18
C LYS A 821 13.58 -44.50 14.47
N GLN A 822 12.31 -44.89 14.54
CA GLN A 822 11.79 -46.08 13.87
C GLN A 822 11.80 -45.93 12.34
N LEU A 823 11.59 -44.71 11.82
CA LEU A 823 11.69 -44.43 10.39
C LEU A 823 13.14 -44.57 9.92
N ILE A 824 14.09 -44.01 10.68
CA ILE A 824 15.52 -44.07 10.38
C ILE A 824 16.01 -45.52 10.33
N GLN A 825 15.63 -46.34 11.30
CA GLN A 825 16.00 -47.76 11.35
C GLN A 825 15.53 -48.53 10.11
N LYS A 826 14.35 -48.20 9.58
CA LYS A 826 13.78 -48.86 8.42
C LYS A 826 14.27 -48.31 7.08
N PHE A 827 14.60 -47.03 7.01
CA PHE A 827 15.01 -46.33 5.78
C PHE A 827 16.32 -45.57 6.01
N PRO A 828 17.49 -46.21 5.80
CA PRO A 828 18.81 -45.62 6.11
C PRO A 828 19.10 -44.32 5.37
N ASN A 829 18.55 -44.12 4.16
CA ASN A 829 18.73 -42.89 3.37
C ASN A 829 18.22 -41.61 4.09
N LEU A 830 17.44 -41.75 5.16
CA LEU A 830 16.98 -40.63 5.98
C LEU A 830 18.09 -39.99 6.84
N THR A 831 19.27 -40.61 6.95
CA THR A 831 20.44 -40.01 7.62
C THR A 831 21.37 -39.26 6.67
N ASN A 832 20.98 -39.10 5.39
CA ASN A 832 21.79 -38.40 4.41
C ASN A 832 21.98 -36.92 4.83
N PRO A 833 23.20 -36.35 4.73
CA PRO A 833 23.44 -34.94 5.04
C PRO A 833 22.75 -33.97 4.07
N ASP A 834 22.42 -34.40 2.85
CA ASP A 834 21.66 -33.58 1.90
C ASP A 834 20.16 -33.66 2.21
N ILE A 835 19.61 -32.50 2.62
CA ILE A 835 18.21 -32.35 2.97
C ILE A 835 17.26 -32.69 1.82
N ASP A 836 17.67 -32.48 0.57
CA ASP A 836 16.82 -32.80 -0.59
C ASP A 836 16.64 -34.31 -0.73
N VAL A 837 17.70 -35.10 -0.47
CA VAL A 837 17.64 -36.57 -0.48
C VAL A 837 16.72 -37.07 0.62
N VAL A 838 16.79 -36.49 1.82
CA VAL A 838 15.93 -36.83 2.96
C VAL A 838 14.48 -36.52 2.64
N LEU A 839 14.17 -35.33 2.14
CA LEU A 839 12.82 -34.91 1.81
C LEU A 839 12.21 -35.74 0.65
N LEU A 840 13.01 -36.08 -0.37
CA LEU A 840 12.61 -36.99 -1.43
C LEU A 840 12.30 -38.39 -0.89
N THR A 841 13.14 -38.90 0.00
CA THR A 841 12.93 -40.19 0.66
C THR A 841 11.63 -40.19 1.46
N LEU A 842 11.38 -39.14 2.27
CA LEU A 842 10.13 -38.97 3.01
C LEU A 842 8.93 -38.89 2.06
N ALA A 843 9.02 -38.15 0.96
CA ALA A 843 7.95 -38.08 -0.02
C ALA A 843 7.64 -39.45 -0.63
N ASN A 844 8.67 -40.22 -1.01
CA ASN A 844 8.50 -41.57 -1.54
C ASN A 844 7.82 -42.50 -0.54
N ILE A 845 8.16 -42.40 0.76
CA ILE A 845 7.51 -43.17 1.83
C ILE A 845 6.02 -42.79 1.94
N ILE A 846 5.70 -41.50 1.89
CA ILE A 846 4.34 -40.97 2.01
C ILE A 846 3.44 -41.47 0.86
N TYR A 847 3.94 -41.42 -0.37
CA TYR A 847 3.16 -41.74 -1.57
C TYR A 847 3.26 -43.20 -2.03
N SER A 848 4.18 -44.00 -1.49
CA SER A 848 4.31 -45.42 -1.83
C SER A 848 3.08 -46.22 -1.41
N LYS A 849 2.59 -47.12 -2.28
CA LYS A 849 1.49 -48.01 -1.94
C LYS A 849 1.91 -49.11 -0.96
N ASP A 850 3.18 -49.52 -1.01
CA ASP A 850 3.73 -50.68 -0.28
C ASP A 850 4.16 -50.34 1.15
N VAL A 851 4.12 -49.06 1.54
CA VAL A 851 4.46 -48.61 2.89
C VAL A 851 3.22 -48.62 3.80
N PRO A 852 3.27 -49.27 4.98
CA PRO A 852 2.17 -49.26 5.94
C PRO A 852 1.79 -47.86 6.46
N SER A 853 0.52 -47.70 6.85
CA SER A 853 -0.06 -46.40 7.23
C SER A 853 0.64 -45.71 8.41
N ASN A 854 1.15 -46.47 9.38
CA ASN A 854 1.89 -45.95 10.52
C ASN A 854 3.21 -45.26 10.09
N TYR A 855 4.00 -45.89 9.22
CA TYR A 855 5.23 -45.32 8.67
C TYR A 855 4.94 -44.08 7.80
N LYS A 856 3.84 -44.08 7.06
CA LYS A 856 3.38 -42.88 6.33
C LYS A 856 3.07 -41.73 7.26
N ALA A 857 2.32 -41.96 8.34
CA ALA A 857 2.00 -40.94 9.32
C ALA A 857 3.27 -40.38 9.99
N MET A 858 4.21 -41.26 10.36
CA MET A 858 5.52 -40.85 10.90
C MET A 858 6.34 -40.03 9.90
N ALA A 859 6.31 -40.39 8.61
CA ALA A 859 7.00 -39.65 7.56
C ALA A 859 6.38 -38.24 7.34
N ILE A 860 5.05 -38.12 7.37
CA ILE A 860 4.35 -36.83 7.31
C ILE A 860 4.76 -35.95 8.50
N ASN A 861 4.73 -36.50 9.72
CA ASN A 861 5.10 -35.76 10.92
C ASN A 861 6.58 -35.36 10.92
N SER A 862 7.48 -36.24 10.48
CA SER A 862 8.92 -35.95 10.36
C SER A 862 9.17 -34.83 9.33
N ARG A 863 8.48 -34.89 8.18
CA ARG A 863 8.57 -33.83 7.15
C ARG A 863 8.08 -32.48 7.69
N ARG A 864 6.98 -32.47 8.44
CA ARG A 864 6.45 -31.27 9.12
C ARG A 864 7.44 -30.70 10.14
N ALA A 865 8.03 -31.57 10.96
CA ALA A 865 9.04 -31.19 11.94
C ALA A 865 10.26 -30.55 11.27
N ILE A 866 10.77 -31.15 10.19
CA ILE A 866 11.87 -30.57 9.40
C ILE A 866 11.50 -29.18 8.86
N PHE A 867 10.34 -29.04 8.22
CA PHE A 867 9.92 -27.74 7.66
C PHE A 867 9.76 -26.66 8.73
N SER A 868 9.10 -26.99 9.84
CA SER A 868 8.95 -26.04 10.95
C SER A 868 10.29 -25.71 11.59
N GLY A 869 11.15 -26.72 11.81
CA GLY A 869 12.49 -26.56 12.36
C GLY A 869 13.42 -25.73 11.48
N ILE A 870 13.27 -25.75 10.14
CA ILE A 870 14.05 -24.88 9.24
C ILE A 870 13.62 -23.41 9.37
N LEU A 871 12.31 -23.15 9.55
CA LEU A 871 11.76 -21.80 9.64
C LEU A 871 11.85 -21.19 11.04
N LYS A 872 11.84 -22.05 12.08
CA LYS A 872 11.84 -21.72 13.51
C LYS A 872 12.76 -22.68 14.30
N PRO A 873 14.05 -22.75 13.99
CA PRO A 873 15.00 -23.63 14.68
C PRO A 873 15.20 -23.19 16.13
N GLU A 874 15.56 -24.18 16.95
CA GLU A 874 16.01 -23.94 18.32
C GLU A 874 17.34 -23.17 18.31
N LYS A 875 17.63 -22.46 19.40
CA LYS A 875 18.77 -21.54 19.50
C LYS A 875 20.11 -22.18 19.13
N GLU A 876 20.29 -23.46 19.44
CA GLU A 876 21.52 -24.21 19.14
C GLU A 876 21.73 -24.52 17.65
N TYR A 877 20.70 -24.43 16.82
CA TYR A 877 20.78 -24.68 15.38
C TYR A 877 20.87 -23.39 14.55
N ILE A 878 20.65 -22.21 15.14
CA ILE A 878 20.52 -20.94 14.41
C ILE A 878 21.86 -20.51 13.81
N SER A 879 21.89 -20.36 12.48
CA SER A 879 23.00 -19.70 11.77
C SER A 879 22.90 -18.18 11.84
N ASP A 880 24.01 -17.52 12.17
CA ASP A 880 24.16 -16.06 12.21
C ASP A 880 24.89 -15.48 10.97
N ALA A 881 25.27 -16.36 10.04
CA ALA A 881 26.05 -16.03 8.85
C ALA A 881 25.45 -14.84 8.08
N LYS A 882 26.30 -13.88 7.73
CA LYS A 882 25.89 -12.67 7.00
C LYS A 882 25.76 -12.95 5.51
N ILE A 883 24.77 -12.31 4.89
CA ILE A 883 24.29 -12.62 3.55
C ILE A 883 24.18 -11.32 2.76
N TYR A 884 24.79 -11.31 1.59
CA TYR A 884 24.55 -10.28 0.60
C TYR A 884 23.31 -10.66 -0.21
N ARG A 885 22.33 -9.76 -0.32
CA ARG A 885 21.05 -10.05 -0.96
C ARG A 885 20.70 -9.04 -2.06
N ILE A 886 20.35 -9.58 -3.23
CA ILE A 886 19.72 -8.83 -4.34
C ILE A 886 18.33 -9.43 -4.59
N GLY A 887 17.26 -8.64 -4.45
CA GLY A 887 15.99 -8.95 -5.13
C GLY A 887 15.13 -10.09 -4.59
N THR A 888 15.59 -10.96 -3.68
CA THR A 888 14.88 -12.22 -3.39
C THR A 888 13.75 -12.13 -2.35
N PHE A 889 12.62 -12.79 -2.53
CA PHE A 889 11.51 -12.83 -1.54
C PHE A 889 11.78 -13.62 -0.24
N ILE A 890 13.04 -14.02 0.04
CA ILE A 890 13.34 -14.96 1.13
C ILE A 890 13.53 -14.31 2.51
N LYS A 891 13.60 -12.98 2.56
CA LYS A 891 13.92 -12.21 3.78
C LYS A 891 13.03 -12.57 4.96
N TYR A 892 11.74 -12.72 4.73
CA TYR A 892 10.75 -13.08 5.74
C TYR A 892 10.96 -14.48 6.35
N PHE A 893 11.53 -15.41 5.58
CA PHE A 893 11.77 -16.79 5.97
C PHE A 893 13.18 -17.00 6.56
N THR A 894 14.05 -16.01 6.46
CA THR A 894 15.40 -16.06 7.02
C THR A 894 15.41 -15.51 8.44
N ILE A 895 16.01 -16.24 9.37
CA ILE A 895 16.03 -15.88 10.79
C ILE A 895 16.99 -14.70 11.00
N ASN A 896 16.61 -13.77 11.87
CA ASN A 896 17.40 -12.57 12.19
C ASN A 896 17.80 -11.75 10.94
N SER A 897 16.96 -11.78 9.89
CA SER A 897 17.29 -11.26 8.56
C SER A 897 17.73 -9.80 8.53
N ASN A 898 17.16 -8.93 9.38
CA ASN A 898 17.58 -7.52 9.44
C ASN A 898 19.06 -7.36 9.81
N SER A 899 19.59 -8.18 10.71
CA SER A 899 20.99 -8.12 11.17
C SER A 899 21.97 -8.85 10.26
N ARG A 900 21.45 -9.69 9.36
CA ARG A 900 22.26 -10.59 8.51
C ARG A 900 22.36 -10.10 7.08
N PHE A 901 21.38 -9.34 6.58
CA PHE A 901 21.29 -8.99 5.17
C PHE A 901 21.89 -7.63 4.87
N LEU A 902 22.93 -7.63 4.04
CA LEU A 902 23.28 -6.47 3.23
C LEU A 902 22.33 -6.45 2.02
N ASN A 903 21.29 -5.62 2.10
CA ASN A 903 20.30 -5.50 1.02
C ASN A 903 20.78 -4.50 -0.04
N ASP A 904 20.76 -4.93 -1.30
CA ASP A 904 21.12 -4.10 -2.45
C ASP A 904 20.29 -4.44 -3.68
N ASN A 905 18.99 -4.12 -3.62
CA ASN A 905 18.04 -4.50 -4.69
C ASN A 905 18.28 -3.78 -6.03
N LEU A 906 18.94 -2.61 -6.01
CA LEU A 906 19.30 -1.84 -7.22
C LEU A 906 20.79 -1.95 -7.56
N ILE A 907 21.54 -2.75 -6.80
CA ILE A 907 22.94 -3.11 -7.09
C ILE A 907 23.87 -1.89 -7.01
N THR A 908 23.45 -0.86 -6.28
CA THR A 908 24.20 0.39 -6.19
C THR A 908 25.36 0.25 -5.23
N LYS A 909 25.22 -0.53 -4.16
CA LYS A 909 26.32 -0.79 -3.22
C LYS A 909 27.36 -1.71 -3.82
N PHE A 910 26.93 -2.72 -4.58
CA PHE A 910 27.84 -3.59 -5.31
C PHE A 910 28.71 -2.77 -6.24
N ASP A 911 28.08 -1.99 -7.13
CA ASP A 911 28.76 -1.27 -8.19
C ASP A 911 29.71 -0.19 -7.64
N ASN A 912 29.29 0.49 -6.56
CA ASN A 912 30.06 1.60 -6.01
C ASN A 912 31.19 1.19 -5.05
N TYR A 913 31.02 0.11 -4.27
CA TYR A 913 31.93 -0.21 -3.16
C TYR A 913 32.55 -1.61 -3.22
N ILE A 914 32.02 -2.51 -4.05
CA ILE A 914 32.42 -3.93 -4.03
C ILE A 914 33.04 -4.32 -5.36
N TYR A 915 32.44 -3.93 -6.48
CA TYR A 915 32.83 -4.33 -7.82
C TYR A 915 34.26 -3.91 -8.18
N ASP A 916 34.94 -4.78 -8.92
CA ASP A 916 36.25 -4.61 -9.51
C ASP A 916 36.31 -5.54 -10.74
N ASP A 917 37.09 -5.20 -11.75
CA ASP A 917 37.26 -6.08 -12.92
C ASP A 917 38.09 -7.32 -12.57
N ASP A 918 38.86 -7.26 -11.47
CA ASP A 918 39.44 -8.43 -10.82
C ASP A 918 38.43 -9.05 -9.82
N TYR A 919 37.80 -10.15 -10.23
CA TYR A 919 36.76 -10.81 -9.42
C TYR A 919 37.28 -11.41 -8.11
N ASP A 920 38.59 -11.71 -8.00
CA ASP A 920 39.16 -12.17 -6.73
C ASP A 920 39.13 -11.04 -5.69
N LYS A 921 39.46 -9.80 -6.11
CA LYS A 921 39.32 -8.62 -5.25
C LYS A 921 37.88 -8.39 -4.82
N VAL A 922 36.90 -8.64 -5.69
CA VAL A 922 35.46 -8.54 -5.35
C VAL A 922 35.13 -9.42 -4.15
N PHE A 923 35.51 -10.70 -4.19
CA PHE A 923 35.20 -11.63 -3.09
C PHE A 923 36.07 -11.40 -1.85
N ASP A 924 37.29 -10.89 -1.99
CA ASP A 924 38.09 -10.42 -0.85
C ASP A 924 37.42 -9.23 -0.13
N ARG A 925 36.87 -8.27 -0.88
CA ARG A 925 36.09 -7.16 -0.31
C ARG A 925 34.84 -7.66 0.40
N ILE A 926 34.10 -8.58 -0.21
CA ILE A 926 32.91 -9.19 0.40
C ILE A 926 33.26 -9.93 1.70
N LYS A 927 34.38 -10.68 1.73
CA LYS A 927 34.89 -11.33 2.95
C LYS A 927 35.27 -10.34 4.03
N LYS A 928 35.95 -9.23 3.68
CA LYS A 928 36.29 -8.15 4.64
C LYS A 928 35.05 -7.54 5.30
N LEU A 929 33.91 -7.52 4.60
CA LEU A 929 32.61 -7.12 5.16
C LEU A 929 31.95 -8.20 6.04
N GLY A 930 32.57 -9.38 6.20
CA GLY A 930 32.08 -10.49 7.01
C GLY A 930 30.94 -11.29 6.35
N LEU A 931 30.75 -11.15 5.04
CA LEU A 931 29.69 -11.83 4.29
C LEU A 931 30.13 -13.25 3.90
N LYS A 932 29.26 -14.23 4.13
CA LYS A 932 29.51 -15.66 3.85
C LYS A 932 28.73 -16.20 2.66
N TYR A 933 27.60 -15.56 2.35
CA TYR A 933 26.69 -15.98 1.29
C TYR A 933 26.35 -14.84 0.33
N PHE A 934 26.20 -15.19 -0.94
CA PHE A 934 25.76 -14.31 -2.01
C PHE A 934 24.43 -14.84 -2.57
N LEU A 935 23.32 -14.15 -2.26
CA LEU A 935 21.97 -14.57 -2.62
C LEU A 935 21.37 -13.59 -3.62
N VAL A 936 21.10 -14.06 -4.84
CA VAL A 936 20.70 -13.21 -5.96
C VAL A 936 19.41 -13.67 -6.60
N ASP A 937 18.50 -12.73 -6.85
CA ASP A 937 17.34 -12.92 -7.73
C ASP A 937 17.74 -12.70 -9.18
N LEU A 938 17.58 -13.74 -10.02
CA LEU A 938 17.97 -13.69 -11.42
C LEU A 938 17.07 -12.79 -12.28
N ASN A 939 15.92 -12.37 -11.73
CA ASN A 939 15.01 -11.40 -12.36
C ASN A 939 15.29 -9.95 -11.95
N ALA A 940 16.31 -9.67 -11.12
CA ALA A 940 16.52 -8.33 -10.58
C ALA A 940 16.57 -7.24 -11.67
N ALA A 941 17.20 -7.49 -12.82
CA ALA A 941 17.29 -6.55 -13.94
C ALA A 941 15.98 -6.37 -14.74
N THR A 942 14.98 -7.24 -14.57
CA THR A 942 13.72 -7.16 -15.33
C THR A 942 12.87 -5.93 -15.02
N ILE A 943 13.16 -5.26 -13.89
CA ILE A 943 12.46 -4.04 -13.47
C ILE A 943 13.08 -2.78 -14.06
N ASP A 944 14.23 -2.90 -14.74
CA ASP A 944 14.92 -1.77 -15.36
C ASP A 944 14.08 -1.24 -16.53
N LYS A 945 13.57 -0.02 -16.37
CA LYS A 945 12.86 0.74 -17.39
C LYS A 945 13.58 2.06 -17.71
N ASP A 946 14.78 2.26 -17.19
CA ASP A 946 15.60 3.44 -17.49
C ASP A 946 16.09 3.33 -18.93
N LYS A 947 16.07 4.46 -19.66
CA LYS A 947 16.61 4.53 -21.04
C LYS A 947 18.10 4.21 -21.12
N ASN A 948 18.83 4.43 -20.04
CA ASN A 948 20.26 4.17 -19.95
C ASN A 948 20.58 2.74 -19.49
N HIS A 949 19.56 1.99 -19.05
CA HIS A 949 19.65 0.60 -18.58
C HIS A 949 20.73 0.40 -17.51
N TYR A 950 20.78 1.31 -16.52
CA TYR A 950 21.82 1.31 -15.50
C TYR A 950 21.75 0.07 -14.60
N LEU A 951 20.55 -0.37 -14.20
CA LEU A 951 20.40 -1.56 -13.38
C LEU A 951 20.80 -2.82 -14.14
N THR A 952 20.42 -2.94 -15.41
CA THR A 952 20.85 -4.05 -16.27
C THR A 952 22.37 -4.13 -16.37
N LYS A 953 23.06 -3.00 -16.58
CA LYS A 953 24.53 -2.94 -16.64
C LYS A 953 25.18 -3.36 -15.32
N ARG A 954 24.67 -2.86 -14.17
CA ARG A 954 25.15 -3.25 -12.84
C ARG A 954 24.87 -4.73 -12.54
N TYR A 955 23.74 -5.24 -13.00
CA TYR A 955 23.37 -6.65 -12.83
C TYR A 955 24.25 -7.58 -13.66
N GLU A 956 24.61 -7.20 -14.88
CA GLU A 956 25.56 -7.97 -15.71
C GLU A 956 26.96 -8.03 -15.08
N LYS A 957 27.42 -6.94 -14.44
CA LYS A 957 28.64 -6.97 -13.61
C LYS A 957 28.55 -8.02 -12.51
N VAL A 958 27.42 -8.09 -11.79
CA VAL A 958 27.19 -9.15 -10.79
C VAL A 958 27.25 -10.54 -11.42
N LEU A 959 26.56 -10.77 -12.54
CA LEU A 959 26.53 -12.07 -13.20
C LEU A 959 27.91 -12.53 -13.64
N LYS A 960 28.77 -11.62 -14.13
CA LYS A 960 30.16 -11.92 -14.47
C LYS A 960 30.93 -12.48 -13.27
N THR A 961 30.73 -11.92 -12.07
CA THR A 961 31.45 -12.38 -10.88
C THR A 961 31.10 -13.81 -10.45
N PHE A 962 30.01 -14.38 -10.94
CA PHE A 962 29.65 -15.77 -10.63
C PHE A 962 30.62 -16.80 -11.21
N THR A 963 31.47 -16.43 -12.16
CA THR A 963 32.48 -17.32 -12.75
C THR A 963 33.77 -17.41 -11.92
N SER A 964 33.86 -16.73 -10.78
CA SER A 964 35.03 -16.78 -9.91
C SER A 964 35.14 -18.12 -9.19
N ASP A 965 36.37 -18.65 -9.11
CA ASP A 965 36.68 -19.87 -8.37
C ASP A 965 36.60 -19.67 -6.84
N LYS A 966 36.44 -18.43 -6.33
CA LYS A 966 36.30 -18.08 -4.90
C LYS A 966 34.90 -18.27 -4.34
N ILE A 967 33.94 -18.66 -5.17
CA ILE A 967 32.59 -19.00 -4.73
C ILE A 967 32.23 -20.43 -5.11
N GLU A 968 31.25 -20.97 -4.39
CA GLU A 968 30.70 -22.30 -4.60
C GLU A 968 29.19 -22.19 -4.77
N LEU A 969 28.67 -22.76 -5.86
CA LEU A 969 27.24 -22.82 -6.11
C LEU A 969 26.58 -23.79 -5.11
N VAL A 970 25.81 -23.27 -4.17
CA VAL A 970 25.10 -24.08 -3.16
C VAL A 970 23.75 -24.57 -3.70
N SER A 971 22.98 -23.65 -4.30
CA SER A 971 21.66 -23.95 -4.83
C SER A 971 21.25 -22.95 -5.90
N THR A 972 20.61 -23.44 -6.95
CA THR A 972 19.92 -22.62 -7.95
C THR A 972 18.79 -23.42 -8.58
N ASN A 973 17.70 -22.72 -8.90
CA ASN A 973 16.60 -23.28 -9.69
C ASN A 973 16.72 -22.94 -11.19
N SER A 974 17.83 -22.33 -11.62
CA SER A 974 18.10 -22.01 -13.02
C SER A 974 18.97 -23.07 -13.68
N ALA A 975 18.38 -23.86 -14.57
CA ALA A 975 19.15 -24.83 -15.35
C ALA A 975 20.14 -24.14 -16.31
N CYS A 976 19.73 -23.02 -16.92
CA CYS A 976 20.58 -22.24 -17.81
C CYS A 976 21.83 -21.69 -17.09
N LEU A 977 21.69 -21.18 -15.86
CA LEU A 977 22.86 -20.74 -15.09
C LEU A 977 23.82 -21.90 -14.77
N ARG A 978 23.31 -23.07 -14.37
CA ARG A 978 24.17 -24.24 -14.09
C ARG A 978 24.95 -24.68 -15.32
N VAL A 979 24.28 -24.70 -16.47
CA VAL A 979 24.89 -25.03 -17.76
C VAL A 979 25.93 -23.99 -18.15
N ALA A 980 25.63 -22.70 -17.97
CA ALA A 980 26.56 -21.63 -18.28
C ALA A 980 27.83 -21.70 -17.43
N LEU A 981 27.69 -21.93 -16.12
CA LEU A 981 28.83 -22.09 -15.20
C LEU A 981 29.71 -23.27 -15.61
N GLU A 982 29.12 -24.45 -15.83
CA GLU A 982 29.89 -25.63 -16.21
C GLU A 982 30.51 -25.50 -17.63
N TYR A 983 29.85 -24.80 -18.56
CA TYR A 983 30.43 -24.44 -19.85
C TYR A 983 31.69 -23.58 -19.66
N TYR A 984 31.58 -22.52 -18.85
CA TYR A 984 32.67 -21.58 -18.64
C TYR A 984 33.86 -22.24 -17.92
N ASP A 985 33.59 -23.06 -16.90
CA ASP A 985 34.60 -23.81 -16.15
C ASP A 985 35.42 -24.75 -17.05
N LYS A 986 34.79 -25.29 -18.11
CA LYS A 986 35.42 -26.19 -19.09
C LYS A 986 36.04 -25.45 -20.28
N SER A 987 35.84 -24.14 -20.39
CA SER A 987 36.32 -23.32 -21.51
C SER A 987 37.76 -22.82 -21.30
N ASN A 988 38.29 -22.10 -22.29
CA ASN A 988 39.58 -21.42 -22.15
C ASN A 988 39.49 -20.12 -21.33
N LYS A 989 38.32 -19.82 -20.73
CA LYS A 989 38.03 -18.62 -19.95
C LYS A 989 38.34 -17.31 -20.72
N SER A 990 38.19 -17.32 -22.05
CA SER A 990 38.40 -16.15 -22.89
C SER A 990 37.28 -15.11 -22.75
N GLU A 991 37.47 -13.90 -23.28
CA GLU A 991 36.42 -12.88 -23.30
C GLU A 991 35.18 -13.33 -24.10
N ILE A 992 35.40 -14.10 -25.18
CA ILE A 992 34.32 -14.71 -25.97
C ILE A 992 33.54 -15.73 -25.12
N ASP A 993 34.25 -16.55 -24.34
CA ASP A 993 33.62 -17.51 -23.42
C ASP A 993 32.80 -16.81 -22.35
N LEU A 994 33.27 -15.67 -21.85
CA LEU A 994 32.53 -14.85 -20.88
C LEU A 994 31.26 -14.26 -21.49
N GLN A 995 31.30 -13.81 -22.74
CA GLN A 995 30.10 -13.34 -23.45
C GLN A 995 29.10 -14.46 -23.73
N ASN A 996 29.57 -15.65 -24.10
CA ASN A 996 28.74 -16.84 -24.22
C ASN A 996 28.11 -17.21 -22.87
N TYR A 997 28.90 -17.20 -21.80
CA TYR A 997 28.40 -17.40 -20.44
C TYR A 997 27.29 -16.41 -20.10
N LEU A 998 27.48 -15.11 -20.32
CA LEU A 998 26.45 -14.10 -20.02
C LEU A 998 25.16 -14.32 -20.83
N THR A 999 25.31 -14.72 -22.09
CA THR A 999 24.16 -15.04 -22.95
C THR A 999 23.39 -16.25 -22.43
N LEU A 1000 24.09 -17.29 -21.96
CA LEU A 1000 23.49 -18.51 -21.41
C LEU A 1000 22.92 -18.31 -19.99
N ALA A 1001 23.58 -17.52 -19.15
CA ALA A 1001 23.18 -17.27 -17.76
C ALA A 1001 22.09 -16.20 -17.65
N GLY A 1002 22.15 -15.15 -18.48
CA GLY A 1002 21.30 -13.95 -18.41
C GLY A 1002 19.98 -14.04 -19.17
N VAL A 1003 19.32 -15.21 -19.14
CA VAL A 1003 18.10 -15.50 -19.92
C VAL A 1003 16.82 -14.83 -19.39
N ASN A 1004 16.88 -14.20 -18.23
CA ASN A 1004 15.71 -13.67 -17.53
C ASN A 1004 15.32 -12.25 -17.94
N TYR A 1005 16.25 -11.47 -18.50
CA TYR A 1005 16.12 -10.04 -18.80
C TYR A 1005 16.72 -9.72 -20.18
N ASP A 1006 16.43 -8.53 -20.71
CA ASP A 1006 16.96 -8.06 -21.99
C ASP A 1006 18.33 -7.38 -21.78
N SER A 1007 19.30 -7.63 -22.66
CA SER A 1007 20.63 -6.98 -22.60
C SER A 1007 20.72 -5.84 -23.60
N PHE A 1008 21.51 -4.83 -23.27
CA PHE A 1008 21.69 -3.64 -24.09
C PHE A 1008 23.19 -3.34 -24.30
N TYR A 1009 23.67 -3.56 -25.52
CA TYR A 1009 25.07 -3.35 -25.91
C TYR A 1009 25.29 -1.96 -26.53
N PRO A 1010 26.55 -1.49 -26.69
CA PRO A 1010 26.85 -0.24 -27.40
C PRO A 1010 26.12 -0.16 -28.75
N ASN A 1011 25.65 1.04 -29.11
CA ASN A 1011 24.77 1.33 -30.26
C ASN A 1011 23.30 0.88 -30.12
N ASN A 1012 22.80 0.69 -28.90
CA ASN A 1012 21.41 0.30 -28.61
C ASN A 1012 21.00 -1.04 -29.25
N ILE A 1013 21.95 -1.96 -29.40
CA ILE A 1013 21.64 -3.33 -29.84
C ILE A 1013 21.00 -4.06 -28.66
N GLU A 1014 19.69 -4.30 -28.76
CA GLU A 1014 18.93 -5.07 -27.81
C GLU A 1014 19.06 -6.57 -28.13
N VAL A 1015 19.50 -7.36 -27.14
CA VAL A 1015 19.42 -8.82 -27.20
C VAL A 1015 18.31 -9.25 -26.26
N GLY A 1016 17.17 -9.58 -26.85
CA GLY A 1016 15.96 -9.93 -26.11
C GLY A 1016 16.10 -11.24 -25.36
N ARG A 1017 15.47 -11.34 -24.18
CA ARG A 1017 15.45 -12.52 -23.31
C ARG A 1017 15.05 -13.80 -24.06
N LYS A 1018 14.09 -13.71 -24.99
CA LYS A 1018 13.61 -14.85 -25.77
C LYS A 1018 14.71 -15.42 -26.66
N GLU A 1019 15.53 -14.55 -27.26
CA GLU A 1019 16.68 -14.96 -28.05
C GLU A 1019 17.71 -15.68 -27.19
N LYS A 1020 18.04 -15.14 -26.01
CA LYS A 1020 18.94 -15.77 -25.05
C LYS A 1020 18.43 -17.13 -24.57
N MET A 1021 17.12 -17.24 -24.29
CA MET A 1021 16.48 -18.50 -23.92
C MET A 1021 16.63 -19.54 -25.03
N ILE A 1022 16.41 -19.17 -26.30
CA ILE A 1022 16.62 -20.04 -27.45
C ILE A 1022 18.09 -20.50 -27.50
N LYS A 1023 19.06 -19.59 -27.34
CA LYS A 1023 20.49 -19.93 -27.30
C LYS A 1023 20.83 -20.94 -26.19
N CYS A 1024 20.33 -20.72 -24.96
CA CYS A 1024 20.50 -21.68 -23.86
C CYS A 1024 19.91 -23.06 -24.21
N TYR A 1025 18.70 -23.08 -24.75
CA TYR A 1025 18.00 -24.31 -25.09
C TYR A 1025 18.65 -25.08 -26.24
N SER A 1026 19.07 -24.39 -27.29
CA SER A 1026 19.80 -25.01 -28.41
C SER A 1026 21.15 -25.54 -27.94
N PHE A 1027 21.83 -24.86 -27.01
CA PHE A 1027 23.04 -25.37 -26.37
C PHE A 1027 22.78 -26.67 -25.60
N ILE A 1028 21.76 -26.71 -24.74
CA ILE A 1028 21.37 -27.92 -23.99
C ILE A 1028 20.96 -29.05 -24.94
N PHE A 1029 20.21 -28.76 -26.00
CA PHE A 1029 19.83 -29.74 -26.99
C PHE A 1029 21.04 -30.32 -27.71
N ASN A 1030 22.03 -29.50 -28.07
CA ASN A 1030 23.27 -29.95 -28.68
C ASN A 1030 24.08 -30.86 -27.73
N LEU A 1031 24.13 -30.55 -26.43
CA LEU A 1031 24.73 -31.45 -25.43
C LEU A 1031 24.04 -32.82 -25.41
N ILE A 1032 22.70 -32.85 -25.45
CA ILE A 1032 21.91 -34.09 -25.50
C ILE A 1032 22.18 -34.85 -26.81
N LYS A 1033 22.15 -34.16 -27.95
CA LYS A 1033 22.35 -34.73 -29.29
C LYS A 1033 23.72 -35.38 -29.42
N ASN A 1034 24.75 -34.71 -28.93
CA ASN A 1034 26.14 -35.16 -29.02
C ASN A 1034 26.54 -36.14 -27.91
N LYS A 1035 25.63 -36.54 -27.02
CA LYS A 1035 25.88 -37.41 -25.85
C LYS A 1035 26.95 -36.87 -24.89
N ASN A 1036 27.02 -35.56 -24.74
CA ASN A 1036 27.97 -34.88 -23.84
C ASN A 1036 27.47 -34.80 -22.38
N ILE A 1037 26.38 -35.50 -22.05
CA ILE A 1037 25.78 -35.56 -20.71
C ILE A 1037 26.07 -36.92 -20.10
N ASN A 1038 26.72 -36.95 -18.94
CA ASN A 1038 27.02 -38.15 -18.16
C ASN A 1038 27.13 -37.80 -16.66
N GLU A 1039 27.48 -38.77 -15.82
CA GLU A 1039 27.60 -38.56 -14.36
C GLU A 1039 28.67 -37.53 -13.96
N LYS A 1040 29.63 -37.21 -14.83
CA LYS A 1040 30.69 -36.21 -14.60
C LYS A 1040 30.48 -34.90 -15.35
N SER A 1041 29.70 -34.91 -16.43
CA SER A 1041 29.44 -33.75 -17.30
C SER A 1041 27.95 -33.49 -17.38
N TYR A 1042 27.52 -32.34 -16.85
CA TYR A 1042 26.14 -31.92 -16.74
C TYR A 1042 25.23 -32.96 -16.07
N PRO A 1043 25.62 -33.56 -14.93
CA PRO A 1043 24.87 -34.68 -14.32
C PRO A 1043 23.44 -34.31 -13.93
N PHE A 1044 23.20 -33.03 -13.61
CA PHE A 1044 21.86 -32.52 -13.30
C PHE A 1044 20.90 -32.53 -14.49
N LEU A 1045 21.39 -32.75 -15.72
CA LEU A 1045 20.58 -32.91 -16.93
C LEU A 1045 20.28 -34.38 -17.26
N LEU A 1046 20.78 -35.37 -16.51
CA LEU A 1046 20.60 -36.80 -16.83
C LEU A 1046 19.12 -37.22 -16.96
N ASN A 1047 18.26 -36.74 -16.05
CA ASN A 1047 16.82 -37.01 -16.13
C ASN A 1047 16.20 -36.44 -17.41
N LEU A 1048 16.60 -35.22 -17.80
CA LEU A 1048 16.16 -34.57 -19.03
C LEU A 1048 16.69 -35.29 -20.27
N TYR A 1049 17.96 -35.72 -20.24
CA TYR A 1049 18.60 -36.52 -21.28
C TYR A 1049 17.82 -37.81 -21.52
N ASN A 1050 17.54 -38.57 -20.46
CA ASN A 1050 16.79 -39.83 -20.55
C ASN A 1050 15.37 -39.63 -21.11
N TYR A 1051 14.72 -38.54 -20.72
CA TYR A 1051 13.38 -38.20 -21.22
C TYR A 1051 13.38 -37.84 -22.72
N ILE A 1052 14.32 -37.00 -23.16
CA ILE A 1052 14.40 -36.50 -24.54
C ILE A 1052 14.98 -37.55 -25.50
N ASN A 1053 15.83 -38.45 -25.01
CA ASN A 1053 16.42 -39.53 -25.81
C ASN A 1053 15.40 -40.62 -26.22
N ASN A 1054 14.12 -40.49 -25.82
CA ASN A 1054 13.02 -41.28 -26.34
C ASN A 1054 12.77 -40.98 -27.84
N ALA A 1055 12.75 -42.02 -28.68
CA ALA A 1055 12.75 -41.94 -30.15
C ALA A 1055 11.62 -41.09 -30.77
N LYS A 1056 10.50 -40.89 -30.05
CA LYS A 1056 9.36 -40.08 -30.50
C LYS A 1056 9.62 -38.56 -30.48
N LEU A 1057 10.39 -38.06 -29.50
CA LEU A 1057 10.62 -36.62 -29.31
C LEU A 1057 11.69 -36.06 -30.25
N LYS A 1058 12.73 -36.84 -30.57
CA LYS A 1058 13.77 -36.45 -31.53
C LYS A 1058 13.24 -36.16 -32.94
N LYS A 1059 12.17 -36.85 -33.38
CA LYS A 1059 11.55 -36.64 -34.71
C LYS A 1059 10.73 -35.34 -34.81
N LEU A 1060 10.35 -34.74 -33.68
CA LEU A 1060 9.50 -33.54 -33.61
C LEU A 1060 10.30 -32.23 -33.60
N ILE A 1061 11.63 -32.29 -33.49
CA ILE A 1061 12.50 -31.12 -33.39
C ILE A 1061 13.20 -30.91 -34.74
N LYS A 1062 12.73 -29.94 -35.53
CA LYS A 1062 13.34 -29.61 -36.84
C LYS A 1062 13.90 -28.19 -36.90
N THR A 1063 13.40 -27.29 -36.05
CA THR A 1063 13.80 -25.87 -36.00
C THR A 1063 14.08 -25.42 -34.56
N ASP A 1064 14.78 -24.29 -34.39
CA ASP A 1064 14.99 -23.67 -33.06
C ASP A 1064 13.67 -23.29 -32.37
N GLN A 1065 12.60 -23.01 -33.14
CA GLN A 1065 11.26 -22.78 -32.58
C GLN A 1065 10.66 -24.05 -31.97
N ASP A 1066 10.92 -25.22 -32.55
CA ASP A 1066 10.48 -26.51 -32.00
C ASP A 1066 11.24 -26.83 -30.71
N ILE A 1067 12.56 -26.55 -30.69
CA ILE A 1067 13.42 -26.67 -29.49
C ILE A 1067 12.84 -25.81 -28.37
N PHE A 1068 12.55 -24.53 -28.64
CA PHE A 1068 11.97 -23.64 -27.64
C PHE A 1068 10.62 -24.14 -27.12
N LYS A 1069 9.71 -24.56 -28.01
CA LYS A 1069 8.36 -25.03 -27.64
C LYS A 1069 8.39 -26.29 -26.77
N ILE A 1070 9.37 -27.16 -26.99
CA ILE A 1070 9.53 -28.41 -26.24
C ILE A 1070 10.31 -28.15 -24.94
N LEU A 1071 11.51 -27.59 -25.03
CA LEU A 1071 12.40 -27.42 -23.88
C LEU A 1071 11.89 -26.39 -22.86
N SER A 1072 11.14 -25.37 -23.29
CA SER A 1072 10.53 -24.41 -22.33
C SER A 1072 9.54 -25.02 -21.36
N ARG A 1073 9.02 -26.22 -21.65
CA ARG A 1073 8.14 -26.96 -20.73
C ARG A 1073 8.91 -27.73 -19.67
N TYR A 1074 10.20 -27.99 -19.88
CA TYR A 1074 11.01 -28.87 -19.03
C TYR A 1074 12.20 -28.16 -18.37
N ILE A 1075 12.70 -27.09 -18.99
CA ILE A 1075 13.84 -26.31 -18.49
C ILE A 1075 13.31 -25.08 -17.76
N ASN A 1076 13.46 -25.09 -16.43
CA ASN A 1076 13.16 -23.93 -15.62
C ASN A 1076 14.32 -22.93 -15.73
N HIS A 1077 14.01 -21.69 -16.12
CA HIS A 1077 14.96 -20.59 -16.10
C HIS A 1077 15.34 -20.15 -14.70
N GLY A 1078 14.53 -20.53 -13.71
CA GLY A 1078 14.74 -20.18 -12.33
C GLY A 1078 14.74 -18.66 -12.11
N ASN A 1079 14.89 -18.29 -10.86
CA ASN A 1079 14.99 -16.89 -10.46
C ASN A 1079 15.88 -16.70 -9.24
N LYS A 1080 16.52 -17.74 -8.71
CA LYS A 1080 17.25 -17.67 -7.44
C LYS A 1080 18.54 -18.45 -7.55
N VAL A 1081 19.60 -17.85 -7.06
CA VAL A 1081 20.88 -18.50 -6.85
C VAL A 1081 21.46 -18.13 -5.50
N LEU A 1082 22.00 -19.13 -4.81
CA LEU A 1082 22.76 -19.00 -3.58
C LEU A 1082 24.17 -19.52 -3.83
N PHE A 1083 25.15 -18.65 -3.64
CA PHE A 1083 26.56 -19.02 -3.56
C PHE A 1083 27.06 -18.92 -2.12
N LYS A 1084 27.98 -19.81 -1.77
CA LYS A 1084 28.82 -19.72 -0.58
C LYS A 1084 30.18 -19.17 -0.99
N ILE A 1085 30.71 -18.27 -0.20
CA ILE A 1085 32.04 -17.70 -0.43
C ILE A 1085 33.06 -18.65 0.23
N LYS A 1086 34.06 -19.09 -0.54
CA LYS A 1086 35.06 -20.07 -0.10
C LYS A 1086 36.06 -19.48 0.88
#